data_AF-A4S0L4-F1
#
_entry.id   AF-A4S0L4-F1
#
_cell.length_a   1.000
_cell.length_b   1.000
_cell.length_c   1.000
_cell.angle_alpha   90.00
_cell.angle_beta   90.00
_cell.angle_gamma   90.00
#
_symmetry.space_group_name_H-M   'P 1'
#
loop_
_entity.id
_entity.type
_entity.pdbx_description
1 polymer ?
#
loop_
_entity_poly.entity_id
_entity_poly.type
_entity_poly.pdbx_seq_one_letter_code
_entity_poly.pdbx_strand_id
1 'polypeptide(L)'
;MLGMIPSARASATERVALLGTSTSAAASEDRALEDEPTTSPGRRTRRDGLVSVRGIVSLVSFVAVVVAVAFGYVREGERHARARRFASLGATGYPGDGYPGDGYPTNEYPTDGKVHHLKVKPVGHAIWLGSELPNVKRAFLNQNKKILHKVGWKIKLWRSADITPENFPYTYHTIKRALKYNLKHHENVFSMIGDLMKFEIMYHHGGLYMDTNIELLRDPTDLFSVTATLGKEVFLVADPGGDKRFASAGFMGALEKHSALFASLITNKEYLDAIPFDEHCIANAWTGPMYLTLKVLHFDNAVILDRDTAYPLLCGQDGRDMCLEQVDHEALVGERVSKKGSKLVVDKNDPEKIWRIKVPCKEIRKLYPDATALDHFSLGKSWTGCDPEVKTQRLVDWTLNYVHDPSSFIFDFILDQVRWSEADNVDVMTEKLVNRRMGLLGTADVSAQLVVLANTARSGAQLMSELLRQAFNADEDTVVWEDDTGFHSDIPLYNRFLDIGDLWSERALEMDWVTRDMKPKILQLGVDEDVFNNLVNHPRTFLDQLLLGAARHGYRYVMTRIGWNNALGGARATRRIARTILDEFPKANVFFLERANILAQYASLAAAEETGVWMKFSDPLKPESKDETIPTQVVFDFEKFKQTFQERHDWIEFFMNEMRARKRQYVHLVYEEHLATAARQVQTLKRIKEAYGWDIDVNPTYLRNSVHLVPTQETELRQRFDNPEAIPELLTQAFPLDELV
;
A
#
# COMPACT_ATOMS: atom_id res chain seq x y z
N MET A 1 12.57 -32.65 10.76
CA MET A 1 13.91 -33.11 10.35
C MET A 1 14.14 -32.67 8.92
N LEU A 2 15.22 -31.91 8.70
CA LEU A 2 15.59 -31.24 7.46
C LEU A 2 16.15 -32.22 6.40
N GLY A 3 15.85 -31.96 5.13
CA GLY A 3 16.44 -32.63 3.97
C GLY A 3 16.49 -31.69 2.76
N MET A 4 17.70 -31.50 2.26
CA MET A 4 18.20 -30.51 1.29
C MET A 4 18.04 -30.91 -0.20
N ILE A 5 17.84 -29.90 -1.08
CA ILE A 5 18.44 -29.70 -2.44
C ILE A 5 17.91 -30.61 -3.61
N PRO A 6 17.97 -30.29 -4.95
CA PRO A 6 18.45 -29.11 -5.72
C PRO A 6 17.51 -28.54 -6.83
N SER A 7 17.95 -27.40 -7.36
CA SER A 7 17.59 -26.73 -8.62
C SER A 7 17.83 -27.53 -9.91
N ALA A 8 17.00 -27.31 -10.94
CA ALA A 8 17.41 -27.44 -12.34
C ALA A 8 16.60 -26.51 -13.29
N ARG A 9 17.35 -25.86 -14.18
CA ARG A 9 16.94 -24.97 -15.29
C ARG A 9 16.49 -25.76 -16.53
N ALA A 10 15.97 -24.98 -17.50
CA ALA A 10 15.76 -25.26 -18.94
C ALA A 10 14.35 -25.79 -19.28
N SER A 11 13.72 -25.45 -20.40
CA SER A 11 13.93 -24.47 -21.47
C SER A 11 12.68 -24.54 -22.36
N ALA A 12 12.24 -23.41 -22.88
CA ALA A 12 11.18 -23.31 -23.88
C ALA A 12 11.58 -23.97 -25.21
N THR A 13 10.66 -24.65 -25.92
CA THR A 13 10.28 -24.40 -27.33
C THR A 13 9.27 -25.43 -27.89
N GLU A 14 8.56 -24.97 -28.93
CA GLU A 14 7.69 -25.67 -29.91
C GLU A 14 6.19 -25.66 -29.61
N ARG A 15 5.33 -24.84 -30.27
CA ARG A 15 5.00 -24.56 -31.70
C ARG A 15 3.84 -25.42 -32.23
N VAL A 16 3.06 -24.77 -33.12
CA VAL A 16 2.12 -25.29 -34.14
C VAL A 16 0.67 -25.45 -33.65
N ALA A 17 -0.25 -24.52 -33.90
CA ALA A 17 -0.94 -24.12 -35.15
C ALA A 17 -2.09 -25.06 -35.57
N LEU A 18 -3.27 -24.47 -35.81
CA LEU A 18 -4.33 -24.79 -36.78
C LEU A 18 -5.61 -24.03 -36.35
N LEU A 19 -5.94 -22.91 -36.98
CA LEU A 19 -6.86 -22.77 -38.13
C LEU A 19 -8.29 -23.26 -37.85
N GLY A 20 -9.24 -22.33 -37.96
CA GLY A 20 -10.68 -22.60 -37.89
C GLY A 20 -11.52 -21.33 -38.12
N THR A 21 -11.43 -20.78 -39.32
CA THR A 21 -12.35 -19.78 -39.87
C THR A 21 -13.77 -20.33 -39.99
N SER A 22 -14.80 -19.53 -39.69
CA SER A 22 -15.75 -18.99 -40.68
C SER A 22 -17.11 -18.55 -40.06
N THR A 23 -17.52 -17.31 -40.39
CA THR A 23 -18.85 -16.89 -40.92
C THR A 23 -20.12 -17.32 -40.17
N SER A 24 -21.19 -16.54 -39.98
CA SER A 24 -21.79 -15.37 -40.65
C SER A 24 -23.12 -15.12 -39.91
N ALA A 25 -23.46 -13.88 -39.53
CA ALA A 25 -24.41 -13.00 -40.23
C ALA A 25 -25.80 -12.88 -39.59
N ALA A 26 -26.09 -11.62 -39.23
CA ALA A 26 -27.26 -10.82 -39.60
C ALA A 26 -28.61 -10.96 -38.87
N ALA A 27 -29.14 -9.75 -38.66
CA ALA A 27 -30.54 -9.32 -38.61
C ALA A 27 -31.29 -9.57 -37.29
N SER A 28 -32.15 -8.67 -36.78
CA SER A 28 -32.56 -7.29 -37.06
C SER A 28 -33.75 -7.01 -36.14
N GLU A 29 -33.89 -5.79 -35.63
CA GLU A 29 -35.19 -5.12 -35.28
C GLU A 29 -36.05 -5.80 -34.17
N ASP A 30 -36.88 -5.15 -33.35
CA ASP A 30 -37.45 -3.81 -33.33
C ASP A 30 -38.08 -3.54 -31.94
N ARG A 31 -38.13 -2.27 -31.54
CA ARG A 31 -39.24 -1.52 -30.88
C ARG A 31 -39.93 -2.00 -29.57
N ALA A 32 -39.80 -1.12 -28.56
CA ALA A 32 -40.84 -0.15 -28.13
C ALA A 32 -41.59 -0.32 -26.77
N LEU A 33 -41.52 0.79 -26.02
CA LEU A 33 -42.58 1.56 -25.33
C LEU A 33 -43.05 1.21 -23.89
N GLU A 34 -43.04 2.30 -23.10
CA GLU A 34 -44.03 2.74 -22.08
C GLU A 34 -44.10 1.88 -20.78
N ASP A 35 -44.08 2.40 -19.56
CA ASP A 35 -44.75 3.59 -19.01
C ASP A 35 -44.34 3.75 -17.53
N GLU A 36 -44.32 4.99 -17.04
CA GLU A 36 -44.43 5.39 -15.62
C GLU A 36 -45.94 5.52 -15.26
N PRO A 37 -46.42 5.60 -13.98
CA PRO A 37 -45.97 6.63 -13.03
C PRO A 37 -46.21 6.43 -11.49
N THR A 38 -45.51 7.26 -10.71
CA THR A 38 -45.93 7.99 -9.47
C THR A 38 -46.59 7.29 -8.26
N THR A 39 -46.06 7.52 -7.04
CA THR A 39 -46.61 8.43 -5.99
C THR A 39 -45.92 8.28 -4.61
N SER A 40 -45.58 9.42 -3.98
CA SER A 40 -45.32 9.63 -2.53
C SER A 40 -46.67 9.96 -1.81
N PRO A 41 -46.83 10.24 -0.46
CA PRO A 41 -45.85 10.71 0.56
C PRO A 41 -46.11 10.31 2.07
N GLY A 42 -45.27 10.78 3.02
CA GLY A 42 -45.78 11.27 4.33
C GLY A 42 -45.03 11.02 5.68
N ARG A 43 -44.34 12.07 6.18
CA ARG A 43 -44.31 12.70 7.55
C ARG A 43 -43.86 11.99 8.87
N ARG A 44 -42.80 12.60 9.46
CA ARG A 44 -42.58 13.19 10.83
C ARG A 44 -42.87 12.39 12.13
N THR A 45 -41.89 12.34 13.07
CA THR A 45 -41.78 13.21 14.29
C THR A 45 -40.60 12.84 15.21
N ARG A 46 -40.24 13.78 16.10
CA ARG A 46 -39.03 13.97 16.92
C ARG A 46 -39.33 13.64 18.41
N ARG A 47 -38.33 13.22 19.21
CA ARG A 47 -38.28 13.48 20.67
C ARG A 47 -36.87 13.33 21.26
N ASP A 48 -36.50 14.32 22.07
CA ASP A 48 -35.21 14.52 22.75
C ASP A 48 -35.12 13.78 24.11
N GLY A 49 -33.88 13.54 24.57
CA GLY A 49 -33.53 13.20 25.96
C GLY A 49 -32.08 13.59 26.29
N LEU A 50 -31.90 14.55 27.21
CA LEU A 50 -30.62 15.07 27.70
C LEU A 50 -29.91 14.09 28.66
N VAL A 51 -28.57 13.98 28.57
CA VAL A 51 -27.67 13.36 29.57
C VAL A 51 -26.63 14.37 30.05
N SER A 52 -26.30 14.33 31.34
CA SER A 52 -25.58 15.38 32.08
C SER A 52 -24.07 15.51 31.78
N VAL A 53 -23.58 16.75 31.79
CA VAL A 53 -22.25 17.22 31.34
C VAL A 53 -21.08 16.84 32.27
N ARG A 54 -21.30 16.28 33.47
CA ARG A 54 -20.21 15.96 34.41
C ARG A 54 -19.55 14.57 34.24
N GLY A 55 -20.20 13.64 33.55
CA GLY A 55 -19.60 12.33 33.21
C GLY A 55 -18.66 12.39 32.01
N ILE A 56 -18.88 13.34 31.10
CA ILE A 56 -18.17 13.45 29.81
C ILE A 56 -16.73 13.96 30.00
N VAL A 57 -16.48 14.86 30.95
CA VAL A 57 -15.15 15.46 31.16
C VAL A 57 -14.13 14.44 31.72
N SER A 58 -14.60 13.47 32.53
CA SER A 58 -13.74 12.45 33.13
C SER A 58 -13.41 11.32 32.15
N LEU A 59 -14.37 10.95 31.29
CA LEU A 59 -14.16 9.95 30.24
C LEU A 59 -13.24 10.47 29.13
N VAL A 60 -13.42 11.73 28.70
CA VAL A 60 -12.55 12.37 27.69
C VAL A 60 -11.12 12.54 28.19
N SER A 61 -10.92 12.83 29.48
CA SER A 61 -9.58 12.95 30.07
C SER A 61 -8.87 11.59 30.20
N PHE A 62 -9.61 10.52 30.53
CA PHE A 62 -9.05 9.17 30.63
C PHE A 62 -8.70 8.60 29.24
N VAL A 63 -9.57 8.80 28.25
CA VAL A 63 -9.30 8.42 26.85
C VAL A 63 -8.11 9.19 26.30
N ALA A 64 -8.00 10.50 26.56
CA ALA A 64 -6.84 11.30 26.11
C ALA A 64 -5.51 10.81 26.71
N VAL A 65 -5.50 10.37 27.97
CA VAL A 65 -4.30 9.84 28.64
C VAL A 65 -3.95 8.43 28.11
N VAL A 66 -4.94 7.55 27.93
CA VAL A 66 -4.72 6.21 27.36
C VAL A 66 -4.22 6.30 25.91
N VAL A 67 -4.78 7.22 25.11
CA VAL A 67 -4.31 7.52 23.75
C VAL A 67 -2.89 8.07 23.78
N ALA A 68 -2.57 9.03 24.64
CA ALA A 68 -1.22 9.59 24.74
C ALA A 68 -0.17 8.55 25.18
N VAL A 69 -0.53 7.62 26.07
CA VAL A 69 0.34 6.53 26.54
C VAL A 69 0.51 5.47 25.45
N ALA A 70 -0.56 5.09 24.74
CA ALA A 70 -0.50 4.15 23.62
C ALA A 70 0.37 4.70 22.47
N PHE A 71 0.22 5.98 22.12
CA PHE A 71 1.11 6.66 21.16
C PHE A 71 2.55 6.77 21.66
N GLY A 72 2.77 6.90 22.98
CA GLY A 72 4.09 6.91 23.59
C GLY A 72 4.84 5.57 23.43
N TYR A 73 4.17 4.45 23.73
CA TYR A 73 4.76 3.11 23.62
C TYR A 73 5.04 2.66 22.19
N VAL A 74 4.16 3.00 21.24
CA VAL A 74 4.39 2.74 19.80
C VAL A 74 5.62 3.52 19.31
N ARG A 75 5.76 4.78 19.71
CA ARG A 75 6.90 5.65 19.34
C ARG A 75 8.22 5.23 19.97
N GLU A 76 8.19 4.62 21.16
CA GLU A 76 9.40 4.09 21.80
C GLU A 76 9.86 2.79 21.12
N GLY A 77 8.92 1.96 20.65
CA GLY A 77 9.21 0.80 19.80
C GLY A 77 9.84 1.19 18.45
N GLU A 78 9.31 2.21 17.78
CA GLU A 78 9.89 2.77 16.54
C GLU A 78 11.30 3.31 16.76
N ARG A 79 11.55 3.99 17.87
CA ARG A 79 12.87 4.54 18.22
C ARG A 79 13.91 3.43 18.42
N HIS A 80 13.54 2.31 19.05
CA HIS A 80 14.44 1.15 19.24
C HIS A 80 14.69 0.39 17.93
N ALA A 81 13.69 0.26 17.06
CA ALA A 81 13.87 -0.33 15.73
C ALA A 81 14.81 0.52 14.85
N ARG A 82 14.67 1.86 14.91
CA ARG A 82 15.52 2.82 14.17
C ARG A 82 16.97 2.82 14.64
N ALA A 83 17.19 2.75 15.95
CA ALA A 83 18.54 2.66 16.53
C ALA A 83 19.28 1.38 16.10
N ARG A 84 18.57 0.24 15.98
CA ARG A 84 19.15 -1.02 15.47
C ARG A 84 19.50 -0.94 13.97
N ARG A 85 18.73 -0.20 13.17
CA ARG A 85 18.97 -0.01 11.72
C ARG A 85 20.25 0.78 11.44
N PHE A 86 20.53 1.82 12.22
CA PHE A 86 21.80 2.55 12.14
C PHE A 86 23.00 1.70 12.59
N ALA A 87 22.83 0.82 13.57
CA ALA A 87 23.87 -0.11 14.00
C ALA A 87 24.14 -1.22 12.97
N SER A 88 23.11 -1.74 12.28
CA SER A 88 23.26 -2.80 11.29
C SER A 88 23.88 -2.32 9.97
N LEU A 89 23.74 -1.03 9.62
CA LEU A 89 24.42 -0.42 8.47
C LEU A 89 25.93 -0.19 8.70
N GLY A 90 26.41 -0.38 9.93
CA GLY A 90 27.82 -0.22 10.31
C GLY A 90 28.55 -1.51 10.72
N ALA A 91 27.91 -2.68 10.67
CA ALA A 91 28.51 -3.92 11.16
C ALA A 91 28.22 -5.12 10.24
N THR A 92 29.10 -5.36 9.28
CA THR A 92 29.30 -6.69 8.69
C THR A 92 30.73 -7.16 8.95
N GLY A 93 30.93 -7.70 10.16
CA GLY A 93 32.11 -8.47 10.54
C GLY A 93 31.64 -9.75 11.26
N TYR A 94 32.12 -10.90 10.81
CA TYR A 94 31.78 -12.24 11.32
C TYR A 94 31.93 -12.38 12.85
N PRO A 95 31.15 -13.28 13.51
CA PRO A 95 31.05 -13.35 14.97
C PRO A 95 32.21 -14.15 15.59
N GLY A 96 32.75 -13.62 16.69
CA GLY A 96 33.56 -14.35 17.66
C GLY A 96 32.90 -14.23 19.04
N ASP A 97 32.83 -15.37 19.73
CA ASP A 97 32.03 -15.66 20.93
C ASP A 97 32.27 -14.75 22.15
N GLY A 98 31.21 -14.53 22.95
CA GLY A 98 31.31 -14.21 24.38
C GLY A 98 30.34 -13.14 24.90
N TYR A 99 29.30 -13.56 25.62
CA TYR A 99 28.56 -12.77 26.63
C TYR A 99 29.00 -13.22 28.04
N PRO A 100 28.71 -12.50 29.16
CA PRO A 100 28.09 -11.17 29.30
C PRO A 100 28.86 -10.23 30.26
N GLY A 101 28.52 -8.94 30.25
CA GLY A 101 28.91 -7.99 31.29
C GLY A 101 28.04 -6.75 31.26
N ASP A 102 27.27 -6.56 32.34
CA ASP A 102 26.37 -5.43 32.54
C ASP A 102 27.11 -4.09 32.52
N GLY A 103 26.80 -3.28 31.51
CA GLY A 103 27.28 -1.91 31.39
C GLY A 103 26.42 -1.18 30.38
N TYR A 104 25.62 -0.22 30.84
CA TYR A 104 24.95 0.74 29.95
C TYR A 104 26.00 1.37 29.03
N PRO A 105 25.90 1.27 27.69
CA PRO A 105 26.79 1.99 26.81
C PRO A 105 26.38 3.46 26.85
N THR A 106 27.23 4.29 27.45
CA THR A 106 27.28 5.70 27.11
C THR A 106 27.57 5.78 25.61
N ASN A 107 26.64 6.33 24.84
CA ASN A 107 26.83 6.65 23.42
C ASN A 107 27.92 7.73 23.26
N GLU A 108 29.17 7.36 23.44
CA GLU A 108 30.30 8.07 22.88
C GLU A 108 30.53 7.51 21.47
N TYR A 109 29.98 8.22 20.48
CA TYR A 109 30.36 8.01 19.09
C TYR A 109 31.87 8.21 18.94
N PRO A 110 32.57 7.45 18.09
CA PRO A 110 33.98 7.71 17.82
C PRO A 110 34.13 9.13 17.25
N THR A 111 34.73 10.01 18.03
CA THR A 111 35.08 11.38 17.62
C THR A 111 36.31 11.42 16.71
N ASP A 112 36.49 10.42 15.85
CA ASP A 112 37.45 10.51 14.74
C ASP A 112 36.80 11.25 13.57
N GLY A 113 36.61 12.56 13.82
CA GLY A 113 36.00 13.51 12.92
C GLY A 113 36.85 13.83 11.70
N LYS A 114 36.78 12.96 10.69
CA LYS A 114 36.98 13.41 9.30
C LYS A 114 35.62 13.81 8.74
N VAL A 115 35.24 15.07 8.96
CA VAL A 115 34.18 15.72 8.18
C VAL A 115 34.60 15.62 6.70
N HIS A 116 33.91 14.81 5.91
CA HIS A 116 34.17 14.76 4.48
C HIS A 116 33.78 16.10 3.88
N HIS A 117 34.80 16.88 3.50
CA HIS A 117 34.58 18.16 2.83
C HIS A 117 33.97 17.91 1.45
N LEU A 118 32.82 18.54 1.17
CA LEU A 118 32.27 18.63 -0.17
C LEU A 118 33.36 19.09 -1.13
N LYS A 119 33.55 18.35 -2.24
CA LYS A 119 34.51 18.77 -3.28
C LYS A 119 33.99 19.98 -4.08
N VAL A 120 32.74 20.38 -3.85
CA VAL A 120 32.11 21.57 -4.39
C VAL A 120 31.84 22.60 -3.31
N LYS A 121 31.81 23.88 -3.70
CA LYS A 121 31.36 24.93 -2.81
C LYS A 121 29.91 24.66 -2.40
N PRO A 122 29.58 24.60 -1.10
CA PRO A 122 28.23 24.25 -0.66
C PRO A 122 27.22 25.35 -1.03
N VAL A 123 26.24 25.01 -1.86
CA VAL A 123 25.16 25.90 -2.28
C VAL A 123 23.82 25.17 -2.18
N GLY A 124 22.85 25.81 -1.53
CA GLY A 124 21.44 25.45 -1.59
C GLY A 124 20.76 26.07 -2.82
N HIS A 125 19.91 25.32 -3.48
CA HIS A 125 19.20 25.72 -4.68
C HIS A 125 17.68 25.59 -4.46
N ALA A 126 16.95 26.61 -4.88
CA ALA A 126 15.49 26.61 -4.93
C ALA A 126 15.04 27.25 -6.25
N ILE A 127 13.86 26.88 -6.74
CA ILE A 127 13.30 27.38 -8.01
C ILE A 127 11.94 28.01 -7.77
N TRP A 128 11.70 29.21 -8.33
CA TRP A 128 10.37 29.81 -8.42
C TRP A 128 10.20 30.52 -9.76
N LEU A 129 9.17 30.12 -10.51
CA LEU A 129 8.96 30.55 -11.90
C LEU A 129 7.59 31.19 -12.09
N GLY A 130 7.45 31.94 -13.18
CA GLY A 130 6.18 32.47 -13.68
C GLY A 130 5.60 33.65 -12.91
N SER A 131 5.95 33.83 -11.63
CA SER A 131 5.39 34.88 -10.78
C SER A 131 6.38 35.39 -9.71
N GLU A 132 5.95 36.38 -8.92
CA GLU A 132 6.67 36.74 -7.70
C GLU A 132 6.54 35.63 -6.65
N LEU A 133 7.61 35.36 -5.89
CA LEU A 133 7.59 34.38 -4.80
C LEU A 133 6.59 34.80 -3.70
N PRO A 134 5.58 33.95 -3.39
CA PRO A 134 4.65 34.14 -2.29
C PRO A 134 5.33 34.49 -0.96
N ASN A 135 4.71 35.38 -0.19
CA ASN A 135 5.27 35.83 1.08
C ASN A 135 5.48 34.68 2.08
N VAL A 136 4.56 33.71 2.08
CA VAL A 136 4.66 32.51 2.93
C VAL A 136 5.88 31.65 2.57
N LYS A 137 6.09 31.34 1.27
CA LYS A 137 7.28 30.60 0.79
C LYS A 137 8.58 31.37 1.04
N ARG A 138 8.53 32.70 0.94
CA ARG A 138 9.66 33.58 1.26
C ARG A 138 10.07 33.49 2.74
N ALA A 139 9.12 33.30 3.66
CA ALA A 139 9.42 33.12 5.08
C ALA A 139 10.25 31.85 5.33
N PHE A 140 9.86 30.73 4.72
CA PHE A 140 10.59 29.46 4.79
C PHE A 140 11.96 29.55 4.11
N LEU A 141 12.04 30.13 2.90
CA LEU A 141 13.32 30.34 2.21
C LEU A 141 14.32 31.18 3.04
N ASN A 142 13.82 32.22 3.73
CA ASN A 142 14.64 33.03 4.62
C ASN A 142 15.11 32.26 5.85
N GLN A 143 14.31 31.34 6.37
CA GLN A 143 14.71 30.45 7.46
C GLN A 143 15.79 29.47 7.00
N ASN A 144 15.62 28.86 5.83
CA ASN A 144 16.61 27.96 5.23
C ASN A 144 17.94 28.69 4.99
N LYS A 145 17.88 29.93 4.49
CA LYS A 145 19.05 30.80 4.34
C LYS A 145 19.80 31.01 5.65
N LYS A 146 19.10 31.23 6.76
CA LYS A 146 19.73 31.40 8.08
C LYS A 146 20.45 30.13 8.54
N ILE A 147 19.85 28.96 8.34
CA ILE A 147 20.45 27.68 8.72
C ILE A 147 21.70 27.42 7.86
N LEU A 148 21.57 27.50 6.54
CA LEU A 148 22.68 27.27 5.61
C LEU A 148 23.84 28.25 5.83
N HIS A 149 23.55 29.54 6.02
CA HIS A 149 24.61 30.54 6.25
C HIS A 149 25.41 30.29 7.53
N LYS A 150 24.80 29.72 8.59
CA LYS A 150 25.52 29.40 9.84
C LYS A 150 26.64 28.39 9.65
N VAL A 151 26.51 27.55 8.62
CA VAL A 151 27.47 26.48 8.29
C VAL A 151 28.28 26.80 7.03
N GLY A 152 28.25 28.07 6.60
CA GLY A 152 29.07 28.58 5.50
C GLY A 152 28.51 28.34 4.09
N TRP A 153 27.29 27.81 3.98
CA TRP A 153 26.63 27.58 2.70
C TRP A 153 26.03 28.86 2.13
N LYS A 154 25.98 28.97 0.80
CA LYS A 154 25.16 29.97 0.11
C LYS A 154 23.79 29.38 -0.25
N ILE A 155 22.83 30.23 -0.60
CA ILE A 155 21.58 29.80 -1.22
C ILE A 155 21.28 30.64 -2.46
N LYS A 156 20.85 30.00 -3.56
CA LYS A 156 20.42 30.63 -4.81
C LYS A 156 18.95 30.28 -5.09
N LEU A 157 18.13 31.31 -5.27
CA LEU A 157 16.79 31.19 -5.83
C LEU A 157 16.88 31.45 -7.33
N TRP A 158 16.62 30.42 -8.13
CA TRP A 158 16.56 30.49 -9.59
C TRP A 158 15.17 30.98 -10.03
N ARG A 159 15.16 31.93 -10.96
CA ARG A 159 13.95 32.58 -11.48
C ARG A 159 13.86 32.44 -13.00
N SER A 160 12.72 32.82 -13.57
CA SER A 160 12.53 32.83 -15.03
C SER A 160 13.63 33.59 -15.79
N ALA A 161 14.21 34.64 -15.18
CA ALA A 161 15.30 35.41 -15.76
C ALA A 161 16.65 34.65 -15.82
N ASP A 162 16.82 33.60 -15.01
CA ASP A 162 18.02 32.76 -15.05
C ASP A 162 17.97 31.72 -16.18
N ILE A 163 16.83 31.55 -16.88
CA ILE A 163 16.68 30.60 -17.97
C ILE A 163 17.42 31.13 -19.21
N THR A 164 18.70 30.81 -19.32
CA THR A 164 19.57 31.20 -20.43
C THR A 164 20.31 29.96 -20.99
N PRO A 165 20.79 30.02 -22.26
CA PRO A 165 21.57 28.93 -22.83
C PRO A 165 22.83 28.59 -22.04
N GLU A 166 23.41 29.57 -21.34
CA GLU A 166 24.64 29.39 -20.54
C GLU A 166 24.37 28.66 -19.23
N ASN A 167 23.21 28.91 -18.60
CA ASN A 167 22.84 28.23 -17.35
C ASN A 167 22.24 26.85 -17.60
N PHE A 168 21.56 26.65 -18.73
CA PHE A 168 20.81 25.43 -19.05
C PHE A 168 21.13 24.86 -20.45
N PRO A 169 22.40 24.66 -20.84
CA PRO A 169 22.76 24.28 -22.21
C PRO A 169 22.06 23.01 -22.71
N TYR A 170 21.71 22.06 -21.83
CA TYR A 170 21.08 20.81 -22.20
C TYR A 170 19.56 20.91 -22.29
N THR A 171 18.90 21.56 -21.31
CA THR A 171 17.43 21.62 -21.27
C THR A 171 16.85 22.91 -21.84
N TYR A 172 17.66 23.93 -22.16
CA TYR A 172 17.18 25.25 -22.60
C TYR A 172 16.22 25.17 -23.79
N HIS A 173 16.52 24.38 -24.81
CA HIS A 173 15.64 24.22 -25.97
C HIS A 173 14.26 23.67 -25.59
N THR A 174 14.22 22.64 -24.75
CA THR A 174 13.00 22.04 -24.22
C THR A 174 12.22 23.01 -23.35
N ILE A 175 12.89 23.74 -22.45
CA ILE A 175 12.28 24.78 -21.61
C ILE A 175 11.68 25.90 -22.46
N LYS A 176 12.38 26.36 -23.50
CA LYS A 176 11.84 27.38 -24.43
C LYS A 176 10.59 26.89 -25.14
N ARG A 177 10.53 25.61 -25.47
CA ARG A 177 9.37 24.97 -26.09
C ARG A 177 8.18 24.90 -25.12
N ALA A 178 8.43 24.56 -23.85
CA ALA A 178 7.44 24.60 -22.77
C ALA A 178 6.87 26.01 -22.57
N LEU A 179 7.74 27.03 -22.48
CA LEU A 179 7.33 28.43 -22.33
C LEU A 179 6.49 28.91 -23.51
N LYS A 180 6.84 28.50 -24.75
CA LYS A 180 6.04 28.79 -25.94
C LYS A 180 4.66 28.15 -25.86
N TYR A 181 4.58 26.92 -25.35
CA TYR A 181 3.31 26.22 -25.13
C TYR A 181 2.45 26.95 -24.09
N ASN A 182 3.00 27.29 -22.92
CA ASN A 182 2.30 28.08 -21.90
C ASN A 182 1.82 29.44 -22.41
N LEU A 183 2.63 30.16 -23.18
CA LEU A 183 2.22 31.44 -23.78
C LEU A 183 1.04 31.30 -24.75
N LYS A 184 0.94 30.17 -25.44
CA LYS A 184 -0.11 29.91 -26.44
C LYS A 184 -1.39 29.35 -25.82
N HIS A 185 -1.26 28.49 -24.82
CA HIS A 185 -2.37 27.68 -24.29
C HIS A 185 -2.76 28.06 -22.85
N HIS A 186 -1.97 28.90 -22.17
CA HIS A 186 -2.15 29.27 -20.77
C HIS A 186 -2.15 28.11 -19.77
N GLU A 187 -1.67 26.93 -20.18
CA GLU A 187 -1.54 25.76 -19.33
C GLU A 187 -0.29 25.81 -18.44
N ASN A 188 -0.37 25.23 -17.24
CA ASN A 188 0.72 25.24 -16.29
C ASN A 188 1.81 24.22 -16.65
N VAL A 189 2.91 24.72 -17.22
CA VAL A 189 4.11 23.92 -17.55
C VAL A 189 5.26 24.12 -16.54
N PHE A 190 5.08 24.98 -15.54
CA PHE A 190 6.20 25.42 -14.70
C PHE A 190 6.72 24.32 -13.77
N SER A 191 5.90 23.31 -13.44
CA SER A 191 6.36 22.10 -12.75
C SER A 191 7.35 21.32 -13.60
N MET A 192 7.01 21.03 -14.86
CA MET A 192 7.89 20.35 -15.82
C MET A 192 9.19 21.13 -16.05
N ILE A 193 9.10 22.45 -16.21
CA ILE A 193 10.29 23.30 -16.35
C ILE A 193 11.13 23.24 -15.06
N GLY A 194 10.50 23.31 -13.89
CA GLY A 194 11.19 23.22 -12.60
C GLY A 194 11.95 21.91 -12.42
N ASP A 195 11.38 20.80 -12.88
CA ASP A 195 12.03 19.48 -12.89
C ASP A 195 13.25 19.40 -13.82
N LEU A 196 13.12 19.92 -15.05
CA LEU A 196 14.26 19.99 -15.97
C LEU A 196 15.39 20.87 -15.40
N MET A 197 15.02 22.03 -14.86
CA MET A 197 15.98 22.96 -14.26
C MET A 197 16.68 22.35 -13.05
N LYS A 198 15.96 21.68 -12.13
CA LYS A 198 16.58 21.14 -10.91
C LYS A 198 17.63 20.08 -11.22
N PHE A 199 17.38 19.17 -12.17
CA PHE A 199 18.37 18.16 -12.53
C PHE A 199 19.62 18.78 -13.18
N GLU A 200 19.45 19.77 -14.07
CA GLU A 200 20.59 20.44 -14.70
C GLU A 200 21.38 21.32 -13.73
N ILE A 201 20.70 21.98 -12.78
CA ILE A 201 21.34 22.71 -11.68
C ILE A 201 22.20 21.74 -10.86
N MET A 202 21.64 20.60 -10.46
CA MET A 202 22.37 19.61 -9.68
C MET A 202 23.56 19.04 -10.46
N TYR A 203 23.42 18.84 -11.77
CA TYR A 203 24.52 18.43 -12.64
C TYR A 203 25.66 19.49 -12.68
N HIS A 204 25.35 20.78 -12.85
CA HIS A 204 26.39 21.81 -13.01
C HIS A 204 26.98 22.35 -11.70
N HIS A 205 26.22 22.27 -10.61
CA HIS A 205 26.58 22.94 -9.35
C HIS A 205 26.81 21.97 -8.18
N GLY A 206 26.20 20.77 -8.22
CA GLY A 206 26.09 19.91 -7.05
C GLY A 206 25.33 20.61 -5.91
N GLY A 207 25.64 20.28 -4.66
CA GLY A 207 25.08 20.96 -3.49
C GLY A 207 23.73 20.39 -3.06
N LEU A 208 22.82 21.23 -2.59
CA LEU A 208 21.50 20.82 -2.07
C LEU A 208 20.40 21.47 -2.92
N TYR A 209 19.45 20.70 -3.41
CA TYR A 209 18.20 21.20 -3.98
C TYR A 209 17.04 21.03 -2.99
N MET A 210 16.17 22.04 -2.92
CA MET A 210 14.95 22.03 -2.12
C MET A 210 13.83 22.75 -2.86
N ASP A 211 12.65 22.13 -2.90
CA ASP A 211 11.44 22.82 -3.32
C ASP A 211 11.14 24.02 -2.40
N THR A 212 10.44 25.02 -2.92
CA THR A 212 10.16 26.27 -2.19
C THR A 212 9.17 26.12 -1.03
N ASN A 213 8.53 24.96 -0.91
CA ASN A 213 7.66 24.59 0.21
C ASN A 213 8.41 23.94 1.37
N ILE A 214 9.70 23.61 1.18
CA ILE A 214 10.49 22.92 2.18
C ILE A 214 11.08 23.91 3.19
N GLU A 215 10.85 23.65 4.48
CA GLU A 215 11.55 24.27 5.60
C GLU A 215 12.67 23.35 6.11
N LEU A 216 13.90 23.87 6.21
CA LEU A 216 14.98 23.20 6.92
C LEU A 216 14.76 23.31 8.43
N LEU A 217 14.76 22.18 9.13
CA LEU A 217 14.64 22.10 10.58
C LEU A 217 16.01 22.11 11.29
N ARG A 218 17.07 21.67 10.57
CA ARG A 218 18.47 21.63 11.03
C ARG A 218 19.45 21.79 9.85
N ASP A 219 20.74 21.79 10.17
CA ASP A 219 21.84 21.74 9.19
C ASP A 219 21.81 20.43 8.37
N PRO A 220 21.76 20.47 7.03
CA PRO A 220 21.74 19.28 6.18
C PRO A 220 23.13 18.67 5.91
N THR A 221 24.22 19.22 6.45
CA THR A 221 25.60 18.76 6.16
C THR A 221 25.82 17.28 6.48
N ASP A 222 25.17 16.74 7.52
CA ASP A 222 25.28 15.34 7.90
C ASP A 222 24.80 14.39 6.79
N LEU A 223 23.79 14.78 6.01
CA LEU A 223 23.28 13.97 4.90
C LEU A 223 24.35 13.74 3.82
N PHE A 224 25.18 14.74 3.56
CA PHE A 224 26.31 14.63 2.64
C PHE A 224 27.41 13.72 3.20
N SER A 225 27.65 13.79 4.51
CA SER A 225 28.63 12.93 5.19
C SER A 225 28.22 11.46 5.17
N VAL A 226 26.93 11.18 5.42
CA VAL A 226 26.36 9.82 5.28
C VAL A 226 26.53 9.31 3.85
N THR A 227 26.17 10.13 2.86
CA THR A 227 26.29 9.77 1.45
C THR A 227 27.73 9.47 1.04
N ALA A 228 28.69 10.28 1.49
CA ALA A 228 30.11 10.06 1.26
C ALA A 228 30.59 8.74 1.88
N THR A 229 30.15 8.46 3.11
CA THR A 229 30.51 7.24 3.85
C THR A 229 30.00 5.98 3.16
N LEU A 230 28.83 6.07 2.51
CA LEU A 230 28.27 4.99 1.69
C LEU A 230 28.90 4.87 0.30
N GLY A 231 29.91 5.70 -0.02
CA GLY A 231 30.56 5.71 -1.33
C GLY A 231 29.64 6.16 -2.47
N LYS A 232 28.58 6.93 -2.18
CA LYS A 232 27.62 7.44 -3.16
C LYS A 232 27.92 8.89 -3.50
N GLU A 233 27.48 9.33 -4.68
CA GLU A 233 27.66 10.71 -5.17
C GLU A 233 26.46 11.59 -4.86
N VAL A 234 25.28 10.99 -4.76
CA VAL A 234 23.99 11.66 -4.66
C VAL A 234 23.20 11.05 -3.52
N PHE A 235 22.48 11.88 -2.76
CA PHE A 235 21.34 11.40 -1.99
C PHE A 235 20.05 11.95 -2.55
N LEU A 236 19.03 11.10 -2.49
CA LEU A 236 17.64 11.40 -2.71
C LEU A 236 16.88 11.09 -1.42
N VAL A 237 15.65 11.54 -1.30
CA VAL A 237 14.76 11.15 -0.19
C VAL A 237 13.58 10.40 -0.80
N ALA A 238 13.13 9.33 -0.15
CA ALA A 238 11.95 8.59 -0.59
C ALA A 238 10.72 9.49 -0.72
N ASP A 239 9.87 9.20 -1.72
CA ASP A 239 8.73 10.05 -2.08
C ASP A 239 7.67 10.15 -0.96
N PRO A 240 7.09 11.35 -0.72
CA PRO A 240 6.08 11.54 0.32
C PRO A 240 4.64 11.25 -0.13
N GLY A 241 4.41 11.06 -1.42
CA GLY A 241 3.11 10.83 -2.02
C GLY A 241 2.79 9.36 -2.28
N GLY A 242 3.59 8.44 -1.74
CA GLY A 242 3.43 7.03 -2.09
C GLY A 242 4.60 6.15 -1.65
N ASP A 243 4.65 5.01 -2.35
CA ASP A 243 5.65 3.97 -2.28
C ASP A 243 7.08 4.52 -2.16
N LYS A 244 7.73 4.24 -1.02
CA LYS A 244 9.09 4.70 -0.68
C LYS A 244 10.18 4.22 -1.65
N ARG A 245 9.85 3.27 -2.55
CA ARG A 245 10.74 2.86 -3.65
C ARG A 245 10.91 3.96 -4.70
N PHE A 246 9.99 4.93 -4.77
CA PHE A 246 10.17 6.14 -5.57
C PHE A 246 11.07 7.14 -4.87
N ALA A 247 11.97 7.76 -5.64
CA ALA A 247 12.76 8.88 -5.19
C ALA A 247 12.02 10.20 -5.41
N SER A 248 11.92 11.02 -4.36
CA SER A 248 11.41 12.37 -4.47
C SER A 248 12.35 13.27 -5.27
N ALA A 249 11.75 14.14 -6.09
CA ALA A 249 12.46 15.22 -6.78
C ALA A 249 12.40 16.56 -6.01
N GLY A 250 11.88 16.58 -4.77
CA GLY A 250 11.69 17.80 -3.98
C GLY A 250 12.86 18.14 -3.05
N PHE A 251 13.63 17.14 -2.58
CA PHE A 251 14.77 17.33 -1.68
C PHE A 251 15.88 16.33 -2.03
N MET A 252 17.01 16.83 -2.52
CA MET A 252 18.11 15.98 -2.99
C MET A 252 19.45 16.70 -2.89
N GLY A 253 20.54 15.96 -2.80
CA GLY A 253 21.88 16.53 -2.74
C GLY A 253 22.90 15.76 -3.56
N ALA A 254 23.93 16.46 -4.02
CA ALA A 254 25.05 15.90 -4.77
C ALA A 254 26.37 16.41 -4.20
N LEU A 255 27.28 15.47 -3.95
CA LEU A 255 28.58 15.76 -3.34
C LEU A 255 29.51 16.46 -4.33
N GLU A 256 29.29 16.22 -5.62
CA GLU A 256 30.11 16.70 -6.72
C GLU A 256 29.24 17.15 -7.90
N LYS A 257 29.86 17.87 -8.83
CA LYS A 257 29.25 18.19 -10.12
C LYS A 257 29.33 16.97 -11.03
N HIS A 258 28.53 16.99 -12.09
CA HIS A 258 28.60 16.05 -13.20
C HIS A 258 28.30 14.60 -12.83
N SER A 259 27.46 14.37 -11.81
CA SER A 259 26.99 13.04 -11.46
C SER A 259 26.32 12.36 -12.66
N ALA A 260 26.64 11.09 -12.88
CA ALA A 260 26.12 10.30 -13.99
C ALA A 260 24.58 10.19 -13.96
N LEU A 261 23.99 10.10 -12.78
CA LEU A 261 22.54 10.08 -12.60
C LEU A 261 21.89 11.35 -13.19
N PHE A 262 22.34 12.54 -12.78
CA PHE A 262 21.78 13.79 -13.29
C PHE A 262 22.05 13.98 -14.78
N ALA A 263 23.24 13.58 -15.27
CA ALA A 263 23.52 13.58 -16.70
C ALA A 263 22.46 12.78 -17.48
N SER A 264 22.14 11.57 -17.00
CA SER A 264 21.16 10.69 -17.65
C SER A 264 19.74 11.27 -17.77
N LEU A 265 19.39 12.23 -16.92
CA LEU A 265 18.09 12.89 -16.91
C LEU A 265 18.00 14.03 -17.93
N ILE A 266 19.13 14.68 -18.25
CA ILE A 266 19.15 15.93 -19.02
C ILE A 266 19.91 15.86 -20.34
N THR A 267 20.72 14.83 -20.60
CA THR A 267 21.55 14.79 -21.83
C THR A 267 20.91 14.01 -22.98
N ASN A 268 19.83 13.26 -22.75
CA ASN A 268 19.14 12.53 -23.82
C ASN A 268 18.28 13.48 -24.64
N LYS A 269 18.85 13.99 -25.73
CA LYS A 269 18.17 14.92 -26.63
C LYS A 269 16.89 14.35 -27.24
N GLU A 270 16.88 13.08 -27.63
CA GLU A 270 15.71 12.43 -28.24
C GLU A 270 14.53 12.40 -27.26
N TYR A 271 14.80 12.03 -25.99
CA TYR A 271 13.78 12.08 -24.93
C TYR A 271 13.33 13.52 -24.66
N LEU A 272 14.27 14.47 -24.52
CA LEU A 272 13.97 15.88 -24.28
C LEU A 272 13.15 16.53 -25.39
N ASP A 273 13.40 16.14 -26.65
CA ASP A 273 12.65 16.60 -27.82
C ASP A 273 11.28 15.91 -27.91
N ALA A 274 11.08 14.75 -27.27
CA ALA A 274 9.81 14.02 -27.24
C ALA A 274 8.84 14.52 -26.15
N ILE A 275 9.30 15.25 -25.12
CA ILE A 275 8.45 15.68 -23.99
C ILE A 275 7.21 16.48 -24.47
N PRO A 276 5.99 15.96 -24.23
CA PRO A 276 4.74 16.60 -24.62
C PRO A 276 4.19 17.45 -23.47
N PHE A 277 4.15 18.78 -23.66
CA PHE A 277 3.74 19.72 -22.61
C PHE A 277 2.22 19.81 -22.40
N ASP A 278 1.44 19.28 -23.34
CA ASP A 278 0.00 19.03 -23.22
C ASP A 278 -0.30 17.81 -22.34
N GLU A 279 0.72 17.04 -21.93
CA GLU A 279 0.64 15.93 -20.98
C GLU A 279 1.13 16.30 -19.57
N HIS A 280 0.97 17.57 -19.18
CA HIS A 280 1.32 18.03 -17.83
C HIS A 280 0.62 17.24 -16.71
N CYS A 281 -0.45 16.50 -17.02
CA CYS A 281 -1.17 15.60 -16.13
C CYS A 281 -0.35 14.41 -15.58
N ILE A 282 0.65 13.97 -16.34
CA ILE A 282 1.55 12.86 -15.97
C ILE A 282 3.00 13.34 -15.97
N ALA A 283 3.21 14.61 -15.66
CA ALA A 283 4.56 15.15 -15.70
C ALA A 283 5.48 14.60 -14.59
N ASN A 284 4.93 13.94 -13.57
CA ASN A 284 5.70 13.06 -12.69
C ASN A 284 6.43 11.92 -13.46
N ALA A 285 5.82 11.38 -14.52
CA ALA A 285 6.37 10.38 -15.42
C ALA A 285 7.31 10.98 -16.48
N TRP A 286 6.99 12.15 -17.03
CA TRP A 286 7.85 12.77 -18.06
C TRP A 286 9.11 13.42 -17.49
N THR A 287 8.99 14.18 -16.41
CA THR A 287 10.08 15.01 -15.88
C THR A 287 10.28 14.85 -14.37
N GLY A 288 9.32 14.31 -13.63
CA GLY A 288 9.35 14.31 -12.17
C GLY A 288 9.85 13.01 -11.52
N PRO A 289 9.34 12.68 -10.31
CA PRO A 289 9.82 11.57 -9.47
C PRO A 289 9.86 10.19 -10.15
N MET A 290 8.90 9.86 -11.03
CA MET A 290 8.90 8.55 -11.71
C MET A 290 10.01 8.47 -12.76
N TYR A 291 10.27 9.55 -13.51
CA TYR A 291 11.41 9.59 -14.45
C TYR A 291 12.75 9.51 -13.72
N LEU A 292 12.89 10.24 -12.61
CA LEU A 292 14.05 10.17 -11.73
C LEU A 292 14.28 8.73 -11.24
N THR A 293 13.23 8.11 -10.71
CA THR A 293 13.27 6.74 -10.19
C THR A 293 13.65 5.74 -11.27
N LEU A 294 13.08 5.86 -12.48
CA LEU A 294 13.44 5.03 -13.63
C LEU A 294 14.96 5.10 -13.92
N LYS A 295 15.58 6.28 -13.80
CA LYS A 295 17.03 6.40 -13.94
C LYS A 295 17.78 5.81 -12.76
N VAL A 296 17.37 6.09 -11.53
CA VAL A 296 18.01 5.57 -10.31
C VAL A 296 18.13 4.04 -10.34
N LEU A 297 17.14 3.33 -10.88
CA LEU A 297 17.19 1.87 -11.06
C LEU A 297 18.36 1.37 -11.92
N HIS A 298 18.98 2.24 -12.71
CA HIS A 298 20.13 1.92 -13.56
C HIS A 298 21.47 2.48 -13.03
N PHE A 299 21.46 3.22 -11.92
CA PHE A 299 22.67 3.83 -11.35
C PHE A 299 22.85 3.50 -9.87
N ASP A 300 23.97 2.87 -9.53
CA ASP A 300 24.35 2.60 -8.14
C ASP A 300 25.10 3.78 -7.47
N ASN A 301 25.04 4.98 -8.04
CA ASN A 301 25.76 6.16 -7.51
C ASN A 301 24.90 7.02 -6.57
N ALA A 302 23.65 6.63 -6.32
CA ALA A 302 22.73 7.34 -5.44
C ALA A 302 22.34 6.48 -4.23
N VAL A 303 22.07 7.14 -3.10
CA VAL A 303 21.35 6.56 -1.95
C VAL A 303 19.97 7.20 -1.85
N ILE A 304 18.93 6.40 -1.67
CA ILE A 304 17.60 6.89 -1.30
C ILE A 304 17.52 6.83 0.23
N LEU A 305 17.48 8.01 0.87
CA LEU A 305 17.31 8.14 2.31
C LEU A 305 15.84 7.95 2.69
N ASP A 306 15.63 7.55 3.94
CA ASP A 306 14.30 7.42 4.54
C ASP A 306 13.50 8.71 4.36
N ARG A 307 12.23 8.56 3.96
CA ARG A 307 11.29 9.63 3.70
C ARG A 307 11.28 10.68 4.81
N ASP A 308 11.26 10.25 6.08
CA ASP A 308 11.15 11.14 7.25
C ASP A 308 12.35 12.11 7.38
N THR A 309 13.43 11.88 6.63
CA THR A 309 14.56 12.80 6.53
C THR A 309 14.11 14.18 6.06
N ALA A 310 13.18 14.27 5.12
CA ALA A 310 12.66 15.53 4.58
C ALA A 310 11.12 15.65 4.60
N TYR A 311 10.41 14.53 4.71
CA TYR A 311 8.95 14.46 4.70
C TYR A 311 8.41 13.71 5.92
N PRO A 312 8.57 14.27 7.14
CA PRO A 312 8.00 13.68 8.35
C PRO A 312 6.46 13.73 8.38
N LEU A 313 5.85 14.56 7.53
CA LEU A 313 4.42 14.58 7.23
C LEU A 313 4.24 14.10 5.78
N LEU A 314 3.23 13.29 5.54
CA LEU A 314 2.92 12.73 4.22
C LEU A 314 2.10 13.68 3.35
N CYS A 315 2.14 13.45 2.04
CA CYS A 315 1.17 14.06 1.14
C CYS A 315 -0.25 13.62 1.57
N GLY A 316 -1.13 14.58 1.90
CA GLY A 316 -2.47 14.29 2.41
C GLY A 316 -2.58 14.40 3.93
N GLN A 317 -1.45 14.43 4.66
CA GLN A 317 -1.42 14.75 6.09
C GLN A 317 -1.33 16.26 6.35
N ASP A 318 -1.84 17.09 5.43
CA ASP A 318 -1.80 18.55 5.52
C ASP A 318 -2.41 19.01 6.87
N GLY A 319 -3.46 18.34 7.35
CA GLY A 319 -4.08 18.58 8.66
C GLY A 319 -3.16 18.39 9.89
N ARG A 320 -2.06 17.66 9.75
CA ARG A 320 -1.07 17.41 10.83
C ARG A 320 0.02 18.48 10.90
N ASP A 321 0.06 19.39 9.95
CA ASP A 321 1.00 20.52 9.96
C ASP A 321 0.63 21.55 11.03
N MET A 322 1.32 21.49 12.17
CA MET A 322 1.11 22.41 13.31
C MET A 322 1.83 23.75 13.16
N CYS A 323 2.48 24.00 12.02
CA CYS A 323 3.29 25.19 11.77
C CYS A 323 2.77 26.05 10.63
N LEU A 324 1.82 25.54 9.84
CA LEU A 324 1.20 26.25 8.74
C LEU A 324 -0.30 26.01 8.69
N GLU A 325 -1.07 27.10 8.59
CA GLU A 325 -2.51 27.03 8.40
C GLU A 325 -3.00 28.23 7.58
N GLN A 326 -3.82 27.97 6.55
CA GLN A 326 -4.58 29.03 5.90
C GLN A 326 -5.75 29.43 6.81
N VAL A 327 -5.95 30.73 7.03
CA VAL A 327 -6.98 31.27 7.93
C VAL A 327 -7.88 32.25 7.18
N ASP A 328 -9.15 32.29 7.55
CA ASP A 328 -10.13 33.17 6.91
C ASP A 328 -10.03 34.64 7.37
N HIS A 329 -10.37 35.56 6.46
CA HIS A 329 -10.33 37.02 6.66
C HIS A 329 -11.24 37.51 7.78
N GLU A 330 -12.46 37.01 7.84
CA GLU A 330 -13.51 37.60 8.68
C GLU A 330 -13.46 37.14 10.13
N ALA A 331 -12.72 36.07 10.44
CA ALA A 331 -12.73 35.48 11.78
C ALA A 331 -11.36 35.04 12.31
N LEU A 332 -10.29 35.03 11.49
CA LEU A 332 -8.99 34.42 11.85
C LEU A 332 -9.18 33.04 12.52
N VAL A 333 -10.22 32.32 12.10
CA VAL A 333 -10.63 31.01 12.61
C VAL A 333 -9.61 30.02 12.09
N GLY A 334 -9.03 29.29 13.02
CA GLY A 334 -7.89 28.43 12.82
C GLY A 334 -7.32 28.08 14.18
N GLU A 335 -7.41 26.80 14.51
CA GLU A 335 -6.98 26.25 15.80
C GLU A 335 -5.77 25.33 15.63
N ARG A 336 -5.45 24.92 14.39
CA ARG A 336 -4.34 24.00 14.10
C ARG A 336 -3.00 24.62 14.48
N VAL A 337 -2.77 25.88 14.08
CA VAL A 337 -1.54 26.60 14.45
C VAL A 337 -1.81 27.50 15.65
N SER A 338 -1.19 27.18 16.79
CA SER A 338 -1.35 28.00 18.00
C SER A 338 -0.94 29.46 17.75
N LYS A 339 -1.80 30.40 18.18
CA LYS A 339 -1.60 31.85 18.02
C LYS A 339 -0.31 32.34 18.67
N LYS A 340 0.11 31.74 19.79
CA LYS A 340 1.29 32.13 20.55
C LYS A 340 2.56 31.92 19.72
N GLY A 341 3.26 33.02 19.41
CA GLY A 341 4.51 33.00 18.64
C GLY A 341 4.34 32.79 17.13
N SER A 342 3.09 32.69 16.65
CA SER A 342 2.78 32.65 15.21
C SER A 342 2.83 34.05 14.58
N LYS A 343 2.92 34.10 13.25
CA LYS A 343 2.81 35.31 12.44
C LYS A 343 1.74 35.11 11.38
N LEU A 344 1.00 36.17 11.07
CA LEU A 344 0.12 36.20 9.91
C LEU A 344 0.91 36.74 8.72
N VAL A 345 0.77 36.06 7.58
CA VAL A 345 1.40 36.42 6.32
C VAL A 345 0.31 36.46 5.26
N VAL A 346 0.14 37.63 4.65
CA VAL A 346 -0.80 37.84 3.55
C VAL A 346 -0.03 37.72 2.24
N ASP A 347 -0.57 36.96 1.28
CA ASP A 347 0.03 36.94 -0.05
C ASP A 347 -0.22 38.28 -0.77
N LYS A 348 0.79 38.75 -1.50
CA LYS A 348 0.74 40.04 -2.19
C LYS A 348 -0.18 39.99 -3.41
N ASN A 349 -0.22 38.85 -4.08
CA ASN A 349 -0.97 38.67 -5.33
C ASN A 349 -2.36 38.07 -5.09
N ASP A 350 -2.64 37.63 -3.86
CA ASP A 350 -3.91 37.06 -3.45
C ASP A 350 -4.17 37.46 -1.99
N PRO A 351 -4.70 38.68 -1.77
CA PRO A 351 -4.93 39.19 -0.42
C PRO A 351 -5.86 38.32 0.42
N GLU A 352 -6.69 37.48 -0.21
CA GLU A 352 -7.60 36.56 0.45
C GLU A 352 -6.87 35.35 1.05
N LYS A 353 -5.67 35.02 0.53
CA LYS A 353 -4.81 33.99 1.09
C LYS A 353 -3.97 34.52 2.26
N ILE A 354 -4.54 34.38 3.45
CA ILE A 354 -3.83 34.63 4.71
C ILE A 354 -3.32 33.32 5.31
N TRP A 355 -2.04 33.30 5.65
CA TRP A 355 -1.38 32.16 6.29
C TRP A 355 -0.97 32.50 7.72
N ARG A 356 -1.35 31.66 8.68
CA ARG A 356 -0.76 31.64 10.02
C ARG A 356 0.44 30.69 10.00
N ILE A 357 1.62 31.21 10.32
CA ILE A 357 2.87 30.44 10.27
C ILE A 357 3.66 30.49 11.57
N LYS A 358 4.39 29.41 11.86
CA LYS A 358 5.43 29.33 12.90
C LYS A 358 6.75 28.91 12.29
N VAL A 359 7.66 29.88 12.16
CA VAL A 359 8.98 29.66 11.54
C VAL A 359 10.08 30.20 12.48
N PRO A 360 11.01 29.37 12.98
CA PRO A 360 11.14 27.95 12.68
C PRO A 360 10.03 27.08 13.30
N CYS A 361 9.70 25.98 12.62
CA CYS A 361 8.74 24.99 13.09
C CYS A 361 9.33 24.11 14.21
N LYS A 362 9.21 24.57 15.46
CA LYS A 362 9.79 23.88 16.64
C LYS A 362 8.98 22.66 17.04
N GLU A 363 7.68 22.70 16.78
CA GLU A 363 6.72 21.67 17.15
C GLU A 363 6.99 20.38 16.37
N ILE A 364 7.09 20.44 15.04
CA ILE A 364 7.46 19.28 14.20
C ILE A 364 8.88 18.83 14.53
N ARG A 365 9.84 19.75 14.71
CA ARG A 365 11.20 19.38 15.12
C ARG A 365 11.25 18.61 16.46
N LYS A 366 10.35 18.90 17.40
CA LYS A 366 10.25 18.16 18.66
C LYS A 366 9.65 16.76 18.46
N LEU A 367 8.66 16.63 17.58
CA LEU A 367 8.03 15.35 17.27
C LEU A 367 8.93 14.45 16.43
N TYR A 368 9.69 15.04 15.51
CA TYR A 368 10.58 14.37 14.56
C TYR A 368 12.01 14.89 14.76
N PRO A 369 12.68 14.49 15.86
CA PRO A 369 13.99 14.99 16.24
C PRO A 369 15.10 14.55 15.29
N ASP A 370 14.81 13.72 14.28
CA ASP A 370 15.75 13.28 13.22
C ASP A 370 15.45 13.89 11.83
N ALA A 371 14.28 14.49 11.63
CA ALA A 371 13.92 15.15 10.37
C ALA A 371 14.82 16.36 10.09
N THR A 372 15.48 16.37 8.94
CA THR A 372 16.32 17.48 8.48
C THR A 372 15.49 18.60 7.89
N ALA A 373 14.41 18.24 7.21
CA ALA A 373 13.50 19.17 6.58
C ALA A 373 12.03 18.77 6.80
N LEU A 374 11.13 19.67 6.40
CA LEU A 374 9.68 19.50 6.39
C LEU A 374 9.13 20.11 5.10
N ASP A 375 8.33 19.37 4.35
CA ASP A 375 7.55 19.92 3.25
C ASP A 375 6.15 20.35 3.72
N HIS A 376 5.80 21.60 3.40
CA HIS A 376 4.50 22.20 3.70
C HIS A 376 3.52 21.99 2.52
N PHE A 377 2.96 20.79 2.40
CA PHE A 377 2.11 20.37 1.26
C PHE A 377 0.88 21.26 0.99
N SER A 378 0.36 21.94 2.02
CA SER A 378 -0.76 22.88 1.84
C SER A 378 -0.40 24.10 0.97
N LEU A 379 0.88 24.33 0.68
CA LEU A 379 1.35 25.39 -0.22
C LEU A 379 1.30 25.00 -1.72
N GLY A 380 0.65 23.88 -2.02
CA GLY A 380 0.27 23.47 -3.36
C GLY A 380 0.91 22.16 -3.80
N LYS A 381 0.17 21.43 -4.65
CA LYS A 381 0.57 20.21 -5.36
C LYS A 381 0.41 20.50 -6.85
N SER A 382 1.39 20.15 -7.69
CA SER A 382 1.43 20.57 -9.11
C SER A 382 0.86 19.56 -10.11
N TRP A 383 0.23 18.47 -9.63
CA TRP A 383 -0.13 17.30 -10.45
C TRP A 383 -1.63 16.96 -10.48
N THR A 384 -2.50 17.92 -10.13
CA THR A 384 -3.93 17.67 -9.92
C THR A 384 -4.81 18.29 -11.00
N GLY A 385 -5.93 17.64 -11.33
CA GLY A 385 -7.03 18.25 -12.10
C GLY A 385 -7.17 17.77 -13.54
N CYS A 386 -6.90 16.50 -13.82
CA CYS A 386 -6.98 15.97 -15.18
C CYS A 386 -8.07 14.92 -15.30
N ASP A 387 -8.65 14.83 -16.50
CA ASP A 387 -9.58 13.77 -16.87
C ASP A 387 -8.94 12.39 -16.60
N PRO A 388 -9.63 11.49 -15.86
CA PRO A 388 -9.01 10.23 -15.47
C PRO A 388 -8.72 9.30 -16.65
N GLU A 389 -9.55 9.30 -17.70
CA GLU A 389 -9.36 8.47 -18.88
C GLU A 389 -8.09 8.89 -19.65
N VAL A 390 -7.94 10.19 -19.89
CA VAL A 390 -6.77 10.77 -20.56
C VAL A 390 -5.49 10.51 -19.76
N LYS A 391 -5.55 10.69 -18.44
CA LYS A 391 -4.40 10.43 -17.55
C LYS A 391 -3.99 8.95 -17.62
N THR A 392 -4.95 8.03 -17.55
CA THR A 392 -4.73 6.58 -17.59
C THR A 392 -4.05 6.17 -18.90
N GLN A 393 -4.60 6.60 -20.04
CA GLN A 393 -4.05 6.28 -21.36
C GLN A 393 -2.60 6.77 -21.50
N ARG A 394 -2.34 8.04 -21.13
CA ARG A 394 -0.99 8.63 -21.22
C ARG A 394 0.03 7.92 -20.32
N LEU A 395 -0.36 7.56 -19.10
CA LEU A 395 0.51 6.83 -18.18
C LEU A 395 0.86 5.44 -18.73
N VAL A 396 -0.12 4.73 -19.29
CA VAL A 396 0.10 3.44 -19.95
C VAL A 396 1.05 3.61 -21.13
N ASP A 397 0.78 4.54 -22.05
CA ASP A 397 1.61 4.75 -23.23
C ASP A 397 3.05 5.11 -22.87
N TRP A 398 3.24 5.97 -21.87
CA TRP A 398 4.57 6.25 -21.33
C TRP A 398 5.26 4.99 -20.83
N THR A 399 4.55 4.14 -20.07
CA THR A 399 5.09 2.87 -19.56
C THR A 399 5.55 1.94 -20.67
N LEU A 400 4.70 1.76 -21.69
CA LEU A 400 4.98 0.87 -22.82
C LEU A 400 6.27 1.27 -23.54
N ASN A 401 6.49 2.57 -23.66
CA ASN A 401 7.61 3.17 -24.39
C ASN A 401 8.91 3.24 -23.59
N TYR A 402 8.86 3.43 -22.27
CA TYR A 402 10.06 3.75 -21.48
C TYR A 402 10.42 2.75 -20.38
N VAL A 403 9.50 1.88 -19.97
CA VAL A 403 9.79 0.84 -18.97
C VAL A 403 10.07 -0.48 -19.69
N HIS A 404 11.32 -0.92 -19.62
CA HIS A 404 11.80 -2.10 -20.35
C HIS A 404 12.14 -3.28 -19.45
N ASP A 405 12.30 -3.06 -18.15
CA ASP A 405 12.49 -4.14 -17.19
C ASP A 405 11.12 -4.67 -16.72
N PRO A 406 10.72 -5.90 -17.09
CA PRO A 406 9.46 -6.47 -16.65
C PRO A 406 9.40 -6.73 -15.14
N SER A 407 10.53 -6.75 -14.44
CA SER A 407 10.58 -6.90 -12.98
C SER A 407 10.46 -5.57 -12.23
N SER A 408 10.47 -4.44 -12.94
CA SER A 408 10.34 -3.12 -12.33
C SER A 408 9.00 -2.96 -11.61
N PHE A 409 9.06 -2.50 -10.35
CA PHE A 409 7.88 -2.16 -9.56
C PHE A 409 7.06 -1.01 -10.18
N ILE A 410 7.63 -0.25 -11.13
CA ILE A 410 6.91 0.80 -11.87
C ILE A 410 5.73 0.18 -12.65
N PHE A 411 5.88 -1.03 -13.20
CA PHE A 411 4.75 -1.73 -13.83
C PHE A 411 3.62 -1.98 -12.83
N ASP A 412 3.96 -2.38 -11.61
CA ASP A 412 2.99 -2.68 -10.57
C ASP A 412 2.32 -1.40 -10.05
N PHE A 413 3.09 -0.33 -9.87
CA PHE A 413 2.57 1.02 -9.59
C PHE A 413 1.55 1.47 -10.64
N ILE A 414 1.90 1.39 -11.92
CA ILE A 414 1.06 1.92 -12.99
C ILE A 414 -0.18 1.06 -13.19
N LEU A 415 -0.06 -0.26 -13.14
CA LEU A 415 -1.22 -1.17 -13.21
C LEU A 415 -2.28 -0.82 -12.17
N ASP A 416 -1.86 -0.47 -10.96
CA ASP A 416 -2.77 -0.08 -9.91
C ASP A 416 -3.33 1.33 -10.10
N GLN A 417 -2.50 2.29 -10.53
CA GLN A 417 -3.01 3.62 -10.91
C GLN A 417 -4.09 3.51 -11.98
N VAL A 418 -3.97 2.57 -12.92
CA VAL A 418 -5.02 2.28 -13.91
C VAL A 418 -6.25 1.68 -13.23
N ARG A 419 -6.11 0.61 -12.46
CA ARG A 419 -7.27 -0.09 -11.86
C ARG A 419 -8.11 0.79 -10.92
N TRP A 420 -7.51 1.81 -10.33
CA TRP A 420 -8.15 2.74 -9.40
C TRP A 420 -8.42 4.13 -10.00
N SER A 421 -8.27 4.32 -11.31
CA SER A 421 -8.39 5.65 -11.93
C SER A 421 -9.83 6.14 -12.11
N GLU A 422 -10.85 5.35 -11.81
CA GLU A 422 -12.26 5.66 -12.16
C GLU A 422 -12.49 5.89 -13.67
N ALA A 423 -11.53 5.51 -14.54
CA ALA A 423 -11.67 5.65 -15.98
C ALA A 423 -12.56 4.55 -16.59
N ASP A 424 -13.24 4.87 -17.70
CA ASP A 424 -14.06 3.88 -18.43
C ASP A 424 -13.19 2.88 -19.22
N ASN A 425 -11.92 3.22 -19.49
CA ASN A 425 -11.00 2.43 -20.31
C ASN A 425 -10.08 1.49 -19.50
N VAL A 426 -10.37 1.26 -18.21
CA VAL A 426 -9.51 0.52 -17.27
C VAL A 426 -9.15 -0.88 -17.79
N ASP A 427 -10.11 -1.64 -18.31
CA ASP A 427 -9.86 -3.01 -18.76
C ASP A 427 -8.91 -3.05 -19.95
N VAL A 428 -9.12 -2.16 -20.92
CA VAL A 428 -8.27 -2.04 -22.12
C VAL A 428 -6.84 -1.63 -21.73
N MET A 429 -6.70 -0.70 -20.79
CA MET A 429 -5.39 -0.23 -20.34
C MET A 429 -4.64 -1.27 -19.51
N THR A 430 -5.36 -1.99 -18.66
CA THR A 430 -4.84 -3.12 -17.88
C THR A 430 -4.32 -4.21 -18.81
N GLU A 431 -5.10 -4.60 -19.82
CA GLU A 431 -4.70 -5.60 -20.80
C GLU A 431 -3.45 -5.19 -21.57
N LYS A 432 -3.36 -3.92 -22.02
CA LYS A 432 -2.15 -3.39 -22.68
C LYS A 432 -0.89 -3.54 -21.81
N LEU A 433 -0.98 -3.18 -20.53
CA LEU A 433 0.15 -3.27 -19.59
C LEU A 433 0.57 -4.73 -19.34
N VAL A 434 -0.41 -5.61 -19.11
CA VAL A 434 -0.17 -7.05 -18.91
C VAL A 434 0.50 -7.65 -20.14
N ASN A 435 -0.07 -7.43 -21.33
CA ASN A 435 0.47 -7.94 -22.59
C ASN A 435 1.89 -7.44 -22.86
N ARG A 436 2.18 -6.17 -22.53
CA ARG A 436 3.54 -5.62 -22.65
C ARG A 436 4.52 -6.33 -21.72
N ARG A 437 4.18 -6.48 -20.44
CA ARG A 437 5.03 -7.15 -19.45
C ARG A 437 5.32 -8.59 -19.87
N MET A 438 4.32 -9.28 -20.39
CA MET A 438 4.45 -10.64 -20.91
C MET A 438 5.34 -10.71 -22.14
N GLY A 439 5.18 -9.77 -23.08
CA GLY A 439 6.08 -9.63 -24.23
C GLY A 439 7.53 -9.41 -23.82
N LEU A 440 7.79 -8.63 -22.78
CA LEU A 440 9.14 -8.42 -22.22
C LEU A 440 9.70 -9.67 -21.51
N LEU A 441 8.84 -10.47 -20.87
CA LEU A 441 9.23 -11.74 -20.24
C LEU A 441 9.42 -12.89 -21.25
N GLY A 442 8.98 -12.71 -22.50
CA GLY A 442 9.04 -13.76 -23.53
C GLY A 442 8.10 -14.94 -23.27
N THR A 443 7.01 -14.73 -22.53
CA THR A 443 5.99 -15.75 -22.25
C THR A 443 4.65 -15.34 -22.86
N ALA A 444 3.96 -16.29 -23.48
CA ALA A 444 2.61 -16.12 -24.02
C ALA A 444 1.52 -16.58 -23.03
N ASP A 445 1.88 -17.32 -21.99
CA ASP A 445 0.94 -17.89 -21.03
C ASP A 445 0.73 -16.93 -19.87
N VAL A 446 -0.35 -16.15 -19.96
CA VAL A 446 -0.81 -15.28 -18.87
C VAL A 446 -1.76 -16.10 -17.99
N SER A 447 -1.30 -16.54 -16.83
CA SER A 447 -2.17 -17.20 -15.86
C SER A 447 -1.80 -16.75 -14.46
N ALA A 448 -2.81 -16.38 -13.68
CA ALA A 448 -2.64 -16.08 -12.28
C ALA A 448 -2.25 -17.36 -11.54
N GLN A 449 -1.55 -17.23 -10.41
CA GLN A 449 -1.21 -18.39 -9.60
C GLN A 449 -2.34 -18.70 -8.63
N LEU A 450 -2.77 -19.96 -8.59
CA LEU A 450 -3.78 -20.42 -7.66
C LEU A 450 -3.21 -20.49 -6.23
N VAL A 451 -3.98 -19.98 -5.27
CA VAL A 451 -3.75 -20.14 -3.84
C VAL A 451 -4.95 -20.88 -3.24
N VAL A 452 -4.69 -22.06 -2.68
CA VAL A 452 -5.71 -22.92 -2.08
C VAL A 452 -5.65 -22.78 -0.56
N LEU A 453 -6.71 -22.21 0.02
CA LEU A 453 -6.93 -22.13 1.46
C LEU A 453 -7.76 -23.33 1.91
N ALA A 454 -7.12 -24.49 1.99
CA ALA A 454 -7.75 -25.68 2.54
C ALA A 454 -7.95 -25.50 4.04
N ASN A 455 -9.12 -25.83 4.57
CA ASN A 455 -9.45 -25.46 5.94
C ASN A 455 -10.35 -26.47 6.66
N THR A 456 -10.22 -26.56 7.98
CA THR A 456 -11.33 -27.04 8.82
C THR A 456 -12.31 -25.87 8.96
N ALA A 457 -13.63 -26.11 8.97
CA ALA A 457 -14.64 -25.05 9.08
C ALA A 457 -14.27 -23.99 10.13
N ARG A 458 -14.41 -22.70 9.83
CA ARG A 458 -14.15 -21.60 10.79
C ARG A 458 -12.72 -21.54 11.38
N SER A 459 -11.68 -21.98 10.64
CA SER A 459 -10.26 -21.95 11.06
C SER A 459 -9.46 -20.71 10.64
N GLY A 460 -10.12 -19.60 10.31
CA GLY A 460 -9.45 -18.34 9.97
C GLY A 460 -9.00 -18.23 8.51
N ALA A 461 -9.50 -19.05 7.58
CA ALA A 461 -9.19 -18.92 6.16
C ALA A 461 -9.61 -17.54 5.57
N GLN A 462 -10.71 -16.95 6.04
CA GLN A 462 -11.08 -15.57 5.69
C GLN A 462 -10.04 -14.57 6.18
N LEU A 463 -9.66 -14.65 7.46
CA LEU A 463 -8.64 -13.81 8.05
C LEU A 463 -7.32 -13.93 7.28
N MET A 464 -6.91 -15.15 6.92
CA MET A 464 -5.71 -15.40 6.13
C MET A 464 -5.79 -14.75 4.74
N SER A 465 -6.95 -14.81 4.07
CA SER A 465 -7.16 -14.13 2.79
C SER A 465 -7.00 -12.61 2.91
N GLU A 466 -7.62 -11.99 3.93
CA GLU A 466 -7.48 -10.55 4.16
C GLU A 466 -6.03 -10.18 4.52
N LEU A 467 -5.36 -10.97 5.36
CA LEU A 467 -3.94 -10.75 5.69
C LEU A 467 -3.08 -10.75 4.43
N LEU A 468 -3.27 -11.69 3.51
CA LEU A 468 -2.51 -11.74 2.26
C LEU A 468 -2.81 -10.56 1.34
N ARG A 469 -4.09 -10.17 1.22
CA ARG A 469 -4.49 -9.02 0.39
C ARG A 469 -3.92 -7.71 0.89
N GLN A 470 -3.86 -7.53 2.20
CA GLN A 470 -3.46 -6.27 2.83
C GLN A 470 -1.95 -6.16 3.04
N ALA A 471 -1.25 -7.28 3.23
CA ALA A 471 0.19 -7.27 3.48
C ALA A 471 1.05 -7.28 2.21
N PHE A 472 0.47 -7.63 1.06
CA PHE A 472 1.26 -7.76 -0.17
C PHE A 472 1.81 -6.40 -0.58
N ASN A 473 3.13 -6.33 -0.80
CA ASN A 473 3.89 -5.12 -1.14
C ASN A 473 3.86 -3.98 -0.08
N ALA A 474 3.32 -4.20 1.13
CA ALA A 474 3.40 -3.23 2.21
C ALA A 474 4.72 -3.43 2.96
N ASP A 475 5.63 -2.47 2.99
CA ASP A 475 6.88 -2.60 3.75
C ASP A 475 6.68 -2.61 5.28
N GLU A 476 7.65 -3.14 6.05
CA GLU A 476 7.58 -3.15 7.53
C GLU A 476 7.46 -1.73 8.14
N ASP A 477 7.90 -0.71 7.42
CA ASP A 477 7.85 0.71 7.81
C ASP A 477 6.72 1.49 7.11
N THR A 478 5.77 0.81 6.46
CA THR A 478 4.54 1.42 5.91
C THR A 478 3.87 2.24 7.00
N VAL A 479 3.71 3.55 6.76
CA VAL A 479 3.03 4.47 7.67
C VAL A 479 1.55 4.54 7.34
N VAL A 480 0.73 4.31 8.37
CA VAL A 480 -0.72 4.45 8.29
C VAL A 480 -1.20 5.64 9.09
N TRP A 481 -2.27 6.25 8.61
CA TRP A 481 -2.97 7.28 9.35
C TRP A 481 -4.46 7.23 9.12
N GLU A 482 -5.19 7.77 10.07
CA GLU A 482 -6.62 8.00 9.96
C GLU A 482 -6.86 9.50 10.08
N ASP A 483 -7.80 10.00 9.28
CA ASP A 483 -8.37 11.34 9.38
C ASP A 483 -9.88 11.28 9.09
N ASP A 484 -10.52 12.44 9.01
CA ASP A 484 -11.97 12.56 8.82
C ASP A 484 -12.47 11.93 7.50
N THR A 485 -11.57 11.59 6.58
CA THR A 485 -11.88 10.93 5.29
C THR A 485 -11.65 9.43 5.31
N GLY A 486 -11.09 8.87 6.39
CA GLY A 486 -10.91 7.44 6.58
C GLY A 486 -9.47 7.03 6.89
N PHE A 487 -9.18 5.74 6.69
CA PHE A 487 -7.87 5.14 6.91
C PHE A 487 -7.03 5.17 5.62
N HIS A 488 -5.76 5.56 5.76
CA HIS A 488 -4.82 5.79 4.67
C HIS A 488 -3.48 5.11 4.94
N SER A 489 -2.75 4.80 3.86
CA SER A 489 -1.37 4.29 3.91
C SER A 489 -0.47 5.05 2.95
N ASP A 490 0.82 5.11 3.27
CA ASP A 490 1.85 5.73 2.44
C ASP A 490 2.22 4.87 1.23
N ILE A 491 1.96 3.57 1.25
CA ILE A 491 2.09 2.70 0.07
C ILE A 491 0.70 2.40 -0.47
N PRO A 492 0.44 2.52 -1.80
CA PRO A 492 -0.76 2.00 -2.40
C PRO A 492 -0.87 0.50 -2.10
N LEU A 493 -1.97 0.05 -1.53
CA LEU A 493 -2.17 -1.36 -1.25
C LEU A 493 -2.40 -2.10 -2.56
N TYR A 494 -1.33 -2.75 -3.02
CA TYR A 494 -1.35 -3.46 -4.28
C TYR A 494 -2.21 -4.70 -4.17
N ASN A 495 -3.50 -4.60 -4.50
CA ASN A 495 -4.37 -5.76 -4.43
C ASN A 495 -4.13 -6.68 -5.64
N ARG A 496 -3.13 -7.55 -5.48
CA ARG A 496 -2.71 -8.55 -6.48
C ARG A 496 -3.52 -9.84 -6.40
N PHE A 497 -4.43 -9.94 -5.43
CA PHE A 497 -5.23 -11.13 -5.20
C PHE A 497 -6.68 -10.91 -5.61
N LEU A 498 -7.22 -11.88 -6.33
CA LEU A 498 -8.64 -12.07 -6.47
C LEU A 498 -9.09 -13.15 -5.49
N ASP A 499 -9.87 -12.78 -4.49
CA ASP A 499 -10.46 -13.75 -3.56
C ASP A 499 -11.86 -14.14 -4.03
N ILE A 500 -12.06 -15.41 -4.38
CA ILE A 500 -13.37 -15.92 -4.80
C ILE A 500 -14.17 -16.57 -3.68
N GLY A 501 -13.69 -16.57 -2.43
CA GLY A 501 -14.44 -17.16 -1.32
C GLY A 501 -14.36 -18.69 -1.32
N ASP A 502 -15.40 -19.31 -0.72
CA ASP A 502 -15.70 -20.74 -0.84
C ASP A 502 -16.91 -20.90 -1.77
N LEU A 503 -16.66 -21.07 -3.07
CA LEU A 503 -17.72 -21.31 -4.07
C LEU A 503 -18.15 -22.78 -4.14
N TRP A 504 -17.46 -23.66 -3.41
CA TRP A 504 -17.69 -25.10 -3.53
C TRP A 504 -18.77 -25.60 -2.56
N SER A 505 -19.10 -24.80 -1.54
CA SER A 505 -20.10 -25.10 -0.51
C SER A 505 -21.55 -25.19 -1.04
N GLU A 506 -22.39 -26.02 -0.39
CA GLU A 506 -23.70 -26.56 -0.81
C GLU A 506 -24.75 -25.49 -1.09
N ARG A 507 -24.57 -24.31 -0.49
CA ARG A 507 -25.46 -23.17 -0.68
C ARG A 507 -24.75 -21.95 -1.22
N ALA A 508 -23.45 -22.05 -1.53
CA ALA A 508 -22.64 -20.90 -1.93
C ALA A 508 -23.26 -20.17 -3.14
N LEU A 509 -23.65 -20.92 -4.17
CA LEU A 509 -24.28 -20.35 -5.38
C LEU A 509 -25.66 -19.72 -5.15
N GLU A 510 -26.32 -20.03 -4.04
CA GLU A 510 -27.60 -19.41 -3.64
C GLU A 510 -27.41 -18.15 -2.80
N MET A 511 -26.19 -17.89 -2.30
CA MET A 511 -25.95 -16.75 -1.41
C MET A 511 -25.99 -15.44 -2.19
N ASP A 512 -26.63 -14.42 -1.60
CA ASP A 512 -26.74 -13.08 -2.19
C ASP A 512 -25.39 -12.49 -2.60
N TRP A 513 -24.33 -12.64 -1.80
CA TRP A 513 -23.00 -12.13 -2.15
C TRP A 513 -22.40 -12.85 -3.38
N VAL A 514 -22.74 -14.13 -3.59
CA VAL A 514 -22.28 -14.84 -4.79
C VAL A 514 -23.07 -14.39 -6.01
N THR A 515 -24.39 -14.34 -5.91
CA THR A 515 -25.25 -14.03 -7.06
C THR A 515 -25.17 -12.56 -7.47
N ARG A 516 -25.09 -11.64 -6.51
CA ARG A 516 -25.10 -10.19 -6.74
C ARG A 516 -23.70 -9.60 -6.94
N ASP A 517 -22.69 -10.13 -6.25
CA ASP A 517 -21.36 -9.50 -6.24
C ASP A 517 -20.29 -10.34 -6.95
N MET A 518 -20.22 -11.64 -6.67
CA MET A 518 -19.12 -12.49 -7.17
C MET A 518 -19.34 -12.99 -8.60
N LYS A 519 -20.55 -13.46 -8.93
CA LYS A 519 -20.90 -13.99 -10.26
C LYS A 519 -20.66 -12.94 -11.35
N PRO A 520 -21.16 -11.69 -11.26
CA PRO A 520 -20.91 -10.69 -12.30
C PRO A 520 -19.42 -10.45 -12.54
N LYS A 521 -18.62 -10.37 -11.46
CA LYS A 521 -17.16 -10.20 -11.56
C LYS A 521 -16.50 -11.39 -12.24
N ILE A 522 -16.85 -12.62 -11.89
CA ILE A 522 -16.28 -13.82 -12.51
C ILE A 522 -16.64 -13.94 -13.99
N LEU A 523 -17.87 -13.61 -14.37
CA LEU A 523 -18.27 -13.59 -15.78
C LEU A 523 -17.55 -12.49 -16.58
N GLN A 524 -17.33 -11.31 -15.99
CA GLN A 524 -16.52 -10.24 -16.59
C GLN A 524 -15.06 -10.67 -16.85
N LEU A 525 -14.52 -11.57 -16.01
CA LEU A 525 -13.20 -12.17 -16.25
C LEU A 525 -13.19 -13.17 -17.41
N GLY A 526 -14.33 -13.47 -18.03
CA GLY A 526 -14.44 -14.36 -19.19
C GLY A 526 -14.64 -15.83 -18.84
N VAL A 527 -15.14 -16.12 -17.64
CA VAL A 527 -15.64 -17.47 -17.30
C VAL A 527 -17.03 -17.66 -17.90
N ASP A 528 -17.24 -18.77 -18.59
CA ASP A 528 -18.54 -19.08 -19.20
C ASP A 528 -19.62 -19.24 -18.11
N GLU A 529 -20.81 -18.68 -18.35
CA GLU A 529 -21.90 -18.77 -17.37
C GLU A 529 -22.32 -20.22 -17.08
N ASP A 530 -22.33 -21.07 -18.10
CA ASP A 530 -22.60 -22.50 -17.93
C ASP A 530 -21.53 -23.21 -17.09
N VAL A 531 -20.26 -22.81 -17.23
CA VAL A 531 -19.15 -23.32 -16.42
C VAL A 531 -19.29 -22.86 -14.97
N PHE A 532 -19.64 -21.59 -14.74
CA PHE A 532 -19.91 -21.06 -13.39
C PHE A 532 -21.08 -21.79 -12.72
N ASN A 533 -22.23 -21.88 -13.40
CA ASN A 533 -23.43 -22.52 -12.86
C ASN A 533 -23.22 -24.03 -12.60
N ASN A 534 -22.22 -24.65 -13.24
CA ASN A 534 -21.88 -26.08 -13.09
C ASN A 534 -20.45 -26.31 -12.54
N LEU A 535 -19.90 -25.36 -11.77
CA LEU A 535 -18.49 -25.37 -11.34
C LEU A 535 -18.07 -26.64 -10.58
N VAL A 536 -19.01 -27.33 -9.92
CA VAL A 536 -18.80 -28.57 -9.15
C VAL A 536 -18.48 -29.77 -10.05
N ASN A 537 -18.99 -29.73 -11.29
CA ASN A 537 -18.77 -30.76 -12.30
C ASN A 537 -17.57 -30.43 -13.19
N HIS A 538 -17.19 -29.15 -13.26
CA HIS A 538 -16.09 -28.66 -14.10
C HIS A 538 -15.05 -27.82 -13.32
N PRO A 539 -14.53 -28.28 -12.16
CA PRO A 539 -13.67 -27.45 -11.31
C PRO A 539 -12.36 -27.06 -12.02
N ARG A 540 -11.83 -27.94 -12.88
CA ARG A 540 -10.66 -27.63 -13.72
C ARG A 540 -10.96 -26.50 -14.70
N THR A 541 -11.96 -26.68 -15.57
CA THR A 541 -12.32 -25.71 -16.60
C THR A 541 -12.65 -24.35 -16.00
N PHE A 542 -13.39 -24.33 -14.89
CA PHE A 542 -13.71 -23.11 -14.16
C PHE A 542 -12.44 -22.37 -13.69
N LEU A 543 -11.52 -23.07 -13.01
CA LEU A 543 -10.30 -22.45 -12.52
C LEU A 543 -9.35 -22.05 -13.66
N ASP A 544 -9.24 -22.83 -14.73
CA ASP A 544 -8.43 -22.48 -15.90
C ASP A 544 -8.92 -21.16 -16.54
N GLN A 545 -10.22 -21.04 -16.79
CA GLN A 545 -10.83 -19.82 -17.33
C GLN A 545 -10.64 -18.64 -16.36
N LEU A 546 -10.88 -18.86 -15.07
CA LEU A 546 -10.76 -17.81 -14.05
C LEU A 546 -9.32 -17.32 -13.90
N LEU A 547 -8.33 -18.22 -13.85
CA LEU A 547 -6.92 -17.85 -13.68
C LEU A 547 -6.39 -17.09 -14.90
N LEU A 548 -6.82 -17.48 -16.11
CA LEU A 548 -6.51 -16.75 -17.35
C LEU A 548 -7.15 -15.37 -17.35
N GLY A 549 -8.45 -15.30 -17.04
CA GLY A 549 -9.23 -14.07 -16.95
C GLY A 549 -8.67 -13.09 -15.93
N ALA A 550 -8.41 -13.56 -14.72
CA ALA A 550 -7.83 -12.78 -13.63
C ALA A 550 -6.45 -12.21 -14.03
N ALA A 551 -5.61 -13.00 -14.70
CA ALA A 551 -4.30 -12.54 -15.13
C ALA A 551 -4.38 -11.40 -16.17
N ARG A 552 -5.31 -11.49 -17.13
CA ARG A 552 -5.57 -10.43 -18.11
C ARG A 552 -6.05 -9.13 -17.46
N HIS A 553 -6.75 -9.24 -16.33
CA HIS A 553 -7.19 -8.10 -15.51
C HIS A 553 -6.15 -7.68 -14.45
N GLY A 554 -4.91 -8.15 -14.56
CA GLY A 554 -3.79 -7.68 -13.73
C GLY A 554 -3.66 -8.35 -12.36
N TYR A 555 -4.51 -9.34 -12.04
CA TYR A 555 -4.35 -10.14 -10.83
C TYR A 555 -3.17 -11.11 -10.98
N ARG A 556 -2.37 -11.23 -9.93
CA ARG A 556 -1.25 -12.20 -9.88
C ARG A 556 -1.68 -13.51 -9.24
N TYR A 557 -2.61 -13.45 -8.31
CA TYR A 557 -3.05 -14.60 -7.53
C TYR A 557 -4.57 -14.68 -7.50
N VAL A 558 -5.10 -15.90 -7.54
CA VAL A 558 -6.51 -16.18 -7.27
C VAL A 558 -6.58 -17.07 -6.04
N MET A 559 -7.33 -16.65 -5.02
CA MET A 559 -7.52 -17.41 -3.78
C MET A 559 -8.87 -18.11 -3.78
N THR A 560 -8.86 -19.39 -3.47
CA THR A 560 -10.07 -20.20 -3.27
C THR A 560 -9.98 -20.97 -1.96
N ARG A 561 -11.10 -21.12 -1.26
CA ARG A 561 -11.19 -21.92 -0.04
C ARG A 561 -11.72 -23.30 -0.37
N ILE A 562 -11.20 -24.33 0.30
CA ILE A 562 -11.74 -25.69 0.22
C ILE A 562 -11.79 -26.23 1.63
N GLY A 563 -12.98 -26.30 2.22
CA GLY A 563 -13.14 -26.81 3.58
C GLY A 563 -13.99 -28.06 3.63
N TRP A 564 -13.93 -28.76 4.76
CA TRP A 564 -15.07 -29.55 5.20
C TRP A 564 -16.17 -28.57 5.67
N ASN A 565 -16.83 -28.01 4.68
CA ASN A 565 -18.18 -27.49 4.72
C ASN A 565 -18.91 -28.30 3.65
N ASN A 566 -20.21 -28.55 3.81
CA ASN A 566 -20.98 -29.33 2.84
C ASN A 566 -20.69 -28.76 1.45
N ALA A 567 -19.97 -29.46 0.57
CA ALA A 567 -19.90 -29.01 -0.82
C ALA A 567 -21.27 -29.19 -1.46
N LEU A 568 -21.52 -28.53 -2.59
CA LEU A 568 -22.63 -28.88 -3.47
C LEU A 568 -22.52 -30.38 -3.82
N GLY A 569 -23.40 -31.21 -3.24
CA GLY A 569 -23.37 -32.67 -3.34
C GLY A 569 -22.64 -33.42 -2.20
N GLY A 570 -22.31 -32.75 -1.10
CA GLY A 570 -21.80 -33.33 0.15
C GLY A 570 -20.30 -33.63 0.20
N ALA A 571 -19.83 -34.24 1.30
CA ALA A 571 -18.40 -34.46 1.59
C ALA A 571 -17.64 -35.25 0.49
N ARG A 572 -18.32 -36.13 -0.26
CA ARG A 572 -17.74 -36.84 -1.41
C ARG A 572 -17.37 -35.87 -2.54
N ALA A 573 -18.21 -34.85 -2.80
CA ALA A 573 -17.94 -33.84 -3.81
C ALA A 573 -16.75 -32.96 -3.40
N THR A 574 -16.65 -32.53 -2.14
CA THR A 574 -15.51 -31.75 -1.62
C THR A 574 -14.19 -32.49 -1.84
N ARG A 575 -14.13 -33.78 -1.47
CA ARG A 575 -12.92 -34.60 -1.65
C ARG A 575 -12.55 -34.76 -3.12
N ARG A 576 -13.55 -34.91 -4.01
CA ARG A 576 -13.32 -34.98 -5.45
C ARG A 576 -12.74 -33.67 -5.98
N ILE A 577 -13.33 -32.52 -5.64
CA ILE A 577 -12.86 -31.19 -6.06
C ILE A 577 -11.43 -30.95 -5.56
N ALA A 578 -11.15 -31.25 -4.29
CA ALA A 578 -9.80 -31.11 -3.73
C ALA A 578 -8.77 -31.94 -4.50
N ARG A 579 -9.09 -33.20 -4.84
CA ARG A 579 -8.22 -34.05 -5.68
C ARG A 579 -7.98 -33.42 -7.05
N THR A 580 -9.05 -33.04 -7.75
CA THR A 580 -8.93 -32.41 -9.07
C THR A 580 -8.06 -31.16 -9.01
N ILE A 581 -8.21 -30.32 -7.99
CA ILE A 581 -7.39 -29.12 -7.85
C ILE A 581 -5.92 -29.46 -7.60
N LEU A 582 -5.64 -30.43 -6.72
CA LEU A 582 -4.27 -30.85 -6.41
C LEU A 582 -3.58 -31.57 -7.59
N ASP A 583 -4.34 -32.25 -8.44
CA ASP A 583 -3.84 -32.97 -9.62
C ASP A 583 -3.60 -32.03 -10.82
N GLU A 584 -4.57 -31.16 -11.12
CA GLU A 584 -4.54 -30.32 -12.32
C GLU A 584 -3.73 -29.02 -12.11
N PHE A 585 -3.57 -28.56 -10.85
CA PHE A 585 -2.82 -27.34 -10.52
C PHE A 585 -1.60 -27.63 -9.64
N PRO A 586 -0.55 -28.30 -10.17
CA PRO A 586 0.65 -28.68 -9.42
C PRO A 586 1.54 -27.49 -9.02
N LYS A 587 1.22 -26.27 -9.47
CA LYS A 587 1.91 -25.04 -9.04
C LYS A 587 1.11 -24.20 -8.04
N ALA A 588 -0.07 -24.67 -7.63
CA ALA A 588 -0.87 -23.99 -6.63
C ALA A 588 -0.11 -23.90 -5.29
N ASN A 589 -0.16 -22.74 -4.65
CA ASN A 589 0.32 -22.56 -3.28
C ASN A 589 -0.77 -23.04 -2.33
N VAL A 590 -0.43 -23.90 -1.38
CA VAL A 590 -1.41 -24.61 -0.57
C VAL A 590 -1.22 -24.25 0.90
N PHE A 591 -2.29 -23.80 1.52
CA PHE A 591 -2.40 -23.57 2.95
C PHE A 591 -3.41 -24.53 3.52
N PHE A 592 -3.06 -25.18 4.63
CA PHE A 592 -3.99 -25.98 5.42
C PHE A 592 -4.22 -25.27 6.75
N LEU A 593 -5.43 -24.77 6.96
CA LEU A 593 -5.82 -24.05 8.17
C LEU A 593 -6.65 -24.94 9.07
N GLU A 594 -6.28 -24.98 10.34
CA GLU A 594 -6.92 -25.79 11.37
C GLU A 594 -7.30 -24.93 12.57
N ARG A 595 -8.40 -25.28 13.24
CA ARG A 595 -8.73 -24.73 14.56
C ARG A 595 -8.49 -25.78 15.63
N ALA A 596 -7.61 -25.50 16.59
CA ALA A 596 -7.30 -26.42 17.67
C ALA A 596 -8.44 -26.48 18.70
N ASN A 597 -9.04 -25.33 19.04
CA ASN A 597 -10.18 -25.31 19.97
C ASN A 597 -11.47 -25.72 19.24
N ILE A 598 -11.81 -27.00 19.37
CA ILE A 598 -12.95 -27.60 18.67
C ILE A 598 -14.31 -27.19 19.23
N LEU A 599 -14.38 -26.83 20.52
CA LEU A 599 -15.62 -26.29 21.10
C LEU A 599 -15.91 -24.90 20.53
N ALA A 600 -14.89 -24.06 20.39
CA ALA A 600 -15.02 -22.76 19.74
C ALA A 600 -15.35 -22.88 18.24
N GLN A 601 -14.79 -23.90 17.59
CA GLN A 601 -15.14 -24.26 16.22
C GLN A 601 -16.62 -24.67 16.09
N TYR A 602 -17.09 -25.56 16.96
CA TYR A 602 -18.47 -26.02 17.02
C TYR A 602 -19.43 -24.85 17.27
N ALA A 603 -19.14 -24.00 18.26
CA ALA A 603 -19.98 -22.84 18.55
C ALA A 603 -20.09 -21.88 17.36
N SER A 604 -18.98 -21.66 16.66
CA SER A 604 -18.94 -20.82 15.46
C SER A 604 -19.68 -21.44 14.27
N LEU A 605 -19.73 -22.77 14.18
CA LEU A 605 -20.46 -23.49 13.14
C LEU A 605 -21.96 -23.49 13.43
N ALA A 606 -22.36 -23.86 14.65
CA ALA A 606 -23.76 -23.86 15.08
C ALA A 606 -24.39 -22.47 14.94
N ALA A 607 -23.67 -21.40 15.34
CA ALA A 607 -24.15 -20.03 15.18
C ALA A 607 -24.36 -19.65 13.70
N ALA A 608 -23.50 -20.16 12.81
CA ALA A 608 -23.62 -19.93 11.36
C ALA A 608 -24.89 -20.57 10.81
N GLU A 609 -25.18 -21.78 11.26
CA GLU A 609 -26.35 -22.55 10.83
C GLU A 609 -27.65 -21.91 11.32
N GLU A 610 -27.68 -21.45 12.57
CA GLU A 610 -28.84 -20.80 13.18
C GLU A 610 -29.14 -19.43 12.54
N THR A 611 -28.10 -18.64 12.29
CA THR A 611 -28.25 -17.27 11.76
C THR A 611 -28.29 -17.21 10.24
N GLY A 612 -27.85 -18.27 9.55
CA GLY A 612 -27.56 -18.24 8.12
C GLY A 612 -26.34 -17.40 7.73
N VAL A 613 -25.61 -16.83 8.70
CA VAL A 613 -24.44 -15.96 8.46
C VAL A 613 -23.17 -16.80 8.41
N TRP A 614 -22.89 -17.36 7.24
CA TRP A 614 -21.70 -18.18 6.99
C TRP A 614 -20.44 -17.34 6.80
N MET A 615 -20.55 -16.12 6.27
CA MET A 615 -19.45 -15.17 6.12
C MET A 615 -20.00 -13.74 6.22
N LYS A 616 -19.17 -12.82 6.71
CA LYS A 616 -19.42 -11.38 6.64
C LYS A 616 -18.20 -10.75 5.94
N PHE A 617 -18.43 -10.11 4.80
CA PHE A 617 -17.41 -9.32 4.13
C PHE A 617 -17.44 -7.92 4.71
N SER A 618 -16.30 -7.36 5.11
CA SER A 618 -16.19 -5.92 5.35
C SER A 618 -16.22 -5.22 4.00
N ASP A 619 -17.16 -4.30 3.78
CA ASP A 619 -17.14 -3.41 2.62
C ASP A 619 -15.87 -2.54 2.74
N PRO A 620 -14.90 -2.65 1.81
CA PRO A 620 -13.66 -1.86 1.86
C PRO A 620 -13.91 -0.35 1.73
N LEU A 621 -15.08 0.07 1.23
CA LEU A 621 -15.45 1.48 1.04
C LEU A 621 -16.33 2.03 2.17
N LYS A 622 -16.87 1.16 3.03
CA LYS A 622 -17.70 1.51 4.18
C LYS A 622 -17.36 0.58 5.34
N PRO A 623 -16.32 0.89 6.14
CA PRO A 623 -16.07 0.15 7.36
C PRO A 623 -17.34 0.25 8.22
N GLU A 624 -18.05 -0.88 8.37
CA GLU A 624 -19.10 -0.96 9.39
C GLU A 624 -18.48 -0.61 10.75
N SER A 625 -19.24 0.07 11.60
CA SER A 625 -18.72 0.52 12.89
C SER A 625 -18.13 -0.66 13.67
N LYS A 626 -17.05 -0.41 14.42
CA LYS A 626 -16.50 -1.33 15.43
C LYS A 626 -17.48 -1.57 16.59
N ASP A 627 -18.76 -1.25 16.44
CA ASP A 627 -19.77 -1.60 17.44
C ASP A 627 -20.08 -3.09 17.29
N GLU A 628 -19.37 -3.86 18.08
CA GLU A 628 -19.44 -5.31 18.10
C GLU A 628 -20.78 -5.77 18.67
N THR A 629 -21.49 -6.60 17.91
CA THR A 629 -22.57 -7.43 18.45
C THR A 629 -21.95 -8.61 19.18
N ILE A 630 -22.38 -8.86 20.42
CA ILE A 630 -22.04 -10.06 21.19
C ILE A 630 -22.22 -11.29 20.28
N PRO A 631 -21.23 -12.21 20.20
CA PRO A 631 -21.35 -13.40 19.36
C PRO A 631 -22.63 -14.18 19.70
N THR A 632 -23.33 -14.67 18.68
CA THR A 632 -24.53 -15.51 18.86
C THR A 632 -24.21 -16.69 19.76
N GLN A 633 -24.96 -16.80 20.86
CA GLN A 633 -24.91 -17.93 21.78
C GLN A 633 -25.65 -19.11 21.15
N VAL A 634 -25.17 -20.33 21.42
CA VAL A 634 -25.74 -21.55 20.84
C VAL A 634 -26.04 -22.59 21.90
N VAL A 635 -26.95 -23.50 21.61
CA VAL A 635 -27.19 -24.67 22.45
C VAL A 635 -26.19 -25.77 22.09
N PHE A 636 -25.44 -26.24 23.09
CA PHE A 636 -24.56 -27.40 22.94
C PHE A 636 -25.38 -28.69 22.78
N ASP A 637 -25.11 -29.42 21.69
CA ASP A 637 -25.67 -30.73 21.37
C ASP A 637 -24.51 -31.72 21.20
N PHE A 638 -24.45 -32.74 22.06
CA PHE A 638 -23.36 -33.68 22.09
C PHE A 638 -23.29 -34.60 20.85
N GLU A 639 -24.44 -35.03 20.31
CA GLU A 639 -24.45 -35.90 19.13
C GLU A 639 -24.02 -35.13 17.89
N LYS A 640 -24.51 -33.88 17.75
CA LYS A 640 -24.06 -32.97 16.69
C LYS A 640 -22.57 -32.64 16.83
N PHE A 641 -22.08 -32.41 18.06
CA PHE A 641 -20.65 -32.22 18.33
C PHE A 641 -19.82 -33.43 17.92
N LYS A 642 -20.25 -34.65 18.27
CA LYS A 642 -19.55 -35.89 17.90
C LYS A 642 -19.46 -36.08 16.39
N GLN A 643 -20.54 -35.81 15.67
CA GLN A 643 -20.53 -35.82 14.21
C GLN A 643 -19.54 -34.79 13.66
N THR A 644 -19.59 -33.56 14.17
CA THR A 644 -18.68 -32.47 13.80
C THR A 644 -17.22 -32.87 14.02
N PHE A 645 -16.92 -33.51 15.16
CA PHE A 645 -15.60 -34.00 15.51
C PHE A 645 -15.08 -35.05 14.51
N GLN A 646 -15.91 -36.04 14.19
CA GLN A 646 -15.52 -37.12 13.28
C GLN A 646 -15.27 -36.60 11.87
N GLU A 647 -16.17 -35.78 11.34
CA GLU A 647 -16.05 -35.26 9.98
C GLU A 647 -14.84 -34.32 9.83
N ARG A 648 -14.54 -33.53 10.87
CA ARG A 648 -13.29 -32.75 10.96
C ARG A 648 -12.07 -33.65 10.88
N HIS A 649 -12.03 -34.72 11.68
CA HIS A 649 -10.91 -35.65 11.72
C HIS A 649 -10.69 -36.31 10.35
N ASP A 650 -11.76 -36.83 9.76
CA ASP A 650 -11.74 -37.45 8.44
C ASP A 650 -11.22 -36.49 7.35
N TRP A 651 -11.57 -35.20 7.43
CA TRP A 651 -11.10 -34.19 6.49
C TRP A 651 -9.59 -33.91 6.63
N ILE A 652 -9.11 -33.77 7.86
CA ILE A 652 -7.67 -33.59 8.14
C ILE A 652 -6.89 -34.79 7.61
N GLU A 653 -7.34 -36.01 7.93
CA GLU A 653 -6.66 -37.23 7.50
C GLU A 653 -6.64 -37.36 5.97
N PHE A 654 -7.80 -37.13 5.34
CA PHE A 654 -7.93 -37.08 3.89
C PHE A 654 -6.90 -36.10 3.28
N PHE A 655 -6.92 -34.84 3.70
CA PHE A 655 -6.09 -33.81 3.11
C PHE A 655 -4.59 -34.12 3.28
N MET A 656 -4.18 -34.52 4.48
CA MET A 656 -2.80 -34.90 4.79
C MET A 656 -2.33 -36.07 3.91
N ASN A 657 -3.19 -37.08 3.71
CA ASN A 657 -2.88 -38.22 2.86
C ASN A 657 -2.75 -37.82 1.38
N GLU A 658 -3.63 -36.95 0.87
CA GLU A 658 -3.55 -36.47 -0.52
C GLU A 658 -2.27 -35.65 -0.77
N MET A 659 -1.83 -34.84 0.21
CA MET A 659 -0.59 -34.07 0.14
C MET A 659 0.65 -34.97 0.17
N ARG A 660 0.69 -35.98 1.05
CA ARG A 660 1.78 -36.97 1.10
C ARG A 660 1.85 -37.79 -0.18
N ALA A 661 0.71 -38.29 -0.68
CA ALA A 661 0.64 -39.12 -1.88
C ALA A 661 1.22 -38.39 -3.11
N ARG A 662 1.01 -37.08 -3.21
CA ARG A 662 1.52 -36.23 -4.29
C ARG A 662 2.86 -35.57 -3.99
N LYS A 663 3.44 -35.80 -2.81
CA LYS A 663 4.65 -35.11 -2.32
C LYS A 663 4.54 -33.58 -2.42
N ARG A 664 3.36 -33.04 -2.14
CA ARG A 664 3.08 -31.59 -2.24
C ARG A 664 3.54 -30.89 -0.97
N GLN A 665 4.26 -29.80 -1.12
CA GLN A 665 4.54 -28.88 -0.02
C GLN A 665 3.31 -28.02 0.25
N TYR A 666 3.10 -27.69 1.53
CA TYR A 666 2.06 -26.79 1.99
C TYR A 666 2.43 -26.17 3.32
N VAL A 667 1.76 -25.07 3.64
CA VAL A 667 1.87 -24.40 4.93
C VAL A 667 0.71 -24.83 5.80
N HIS A 668 1.00 -25.51 6.91
CA HIS A 668 0.00 -25.84 7.94
C HIS A 668 -0.04 -24.71 8.97
N LEU A 669 -1.23 -24.15 9.18
CA LEU A 669 -1.48 -23.10 10.15
C LEU A 669 -2.58 -23.55 11.11
N VAL A 670 -2.31 -23.40 12.39
CA VAL A 670 -3.30 -23.55 13.47
C VAL A 670 -3.73 -22.16 13.93
N TYR A 671 -5.04 -21.87 13.92
CA TYR A 671 -5.61 -20.55 14.20
C TYR A 671 -5.07 -19.96 15.51
N GLU A 672 -5.15 -20.71 16.59
CA GLU A 672 -4.73 -20.28 17.93
C GLU A 672 -3.25 -19.92 17.90
N GLU A 673 -2.39 -20.78 17.35
CA GLU A 673 -0.94 -20.58 17.35
C GLU A 673 -0.43 -19.51 16.37
N HIS A 674 -1.13 -19.31 15.26
CA HIS A 674 -0.61 -18.56 14.10
C HIS A 674 -1.40 -17.31 13.74
N LEU A 675 -2.69 -17.22 14.09
CA LEU A 675 -3.59 -16.18 13.59
C LEU A 675 -4.36 -15.43 14.69
N ALA A 676 -4.48 -16.00 15.90
CA ALA A 676 -5.37 -15.45 16.94
C ALA A 676 -5.00 -14.04 17.41
N THR A 677 -3.73 -13.63 17.31
CA THR A 677 -3.29 -12.29 17.72
C THR A 677 -2.54 -11.58 16.62
N ALA A 678 -2.54 -10.24 16.61
CA ALA A 678 -1.79 -9.45 15.64
C ALA A 678 -0.29 -9.81 15.61
N ALA A 679 0.31 -10.11 16.77
CA ALA A 679 1.71 -10.54 16.84
C ALA A 679 1.95 -11.88 16.13
N ARG A 680 1.04 -12.85 16.33
CA ARG A 680 1.09 -14.15 15.64
C ARG A 680 0.89 -13.99 14.14
N GLN A 681 -0.02 -13.12 13.71
CA GLN A 681 -0.27 -12.84 12.28
C GLN A 681 0.97 -12.28 11.58
N VAL A 682 1.65 -11.30 12.18
CA VAL A 682 2.93 -10.76 11.64
C VAL A 682 3.97 -11.87 11.51
N GLN A 683 4.14 -12.69 12.54
CA GLN A 683 5.10 -13.80 12.50
C GLN A 683 4.75 -14.82 11.41
N THR A 684 3.46 -15.13 11.24
CA THR A 684 2.97 -16.05 10.21
C THR A 684 3.26 -15.51 8.81
N LEU A 685 3.00 -14.24 8.54
CA LEU A 685 3.29 -13.64 7.23
C LEU A 685 4.80 -13.61 6.93
N LYS A 686 5.66 -13.36 7.93
CA LYS A 686 7.12 -13.49 7.77
C LYS A 686 7.54 -14.91 7.36
N ARG A 687 6.98 -15.94 8.01
CA ARG A 687 7.23 -17.35 7.63
C ARG A 687 6.75 -17.67 6.22
N ILE A 688 5.63 -17.08 5.78
CA ILE A 688 5.08 -17.29 4.44
C ILE A 688 5.97 -16.62 3.39
N LYS A 689 6.47 -15.41 3.65
CA LYS A 689 7.49 -14.75 2.81
C LYS A 689 8.72 -15.65 2.63
N GLU A 690 9.24 -16.23 3.72
CA GLU A 690 10.36 -17.16 3.66
C GLU A 690 10.04 -18.44 2.86
N ALA A 691 8.83 -18.99 3.03
CA ALA A 691 8.43 -20.25 2.40
C ALA A 691 8.19 -20.14 0.89
N TYR A 692 7.58 -19.03 0.44
CA TYR A 692 7.16 -18.86 -0.96
C TYR A 692 7.94 -17.79 -1.73
N GLY A 693 8.84 -17.06 -1.08
CA GLY A 693 9.55 -15.92 -1.68
C GLY A 693 8.61 -14.79 -2.11
N TRP A 694 7.43 -14.70 -1.50
CA TRP A 694 6.48 -13.62 -1.77
C TRP A 694 6.99 -12.31 -1.17
N ASP A 695 6.72 -11.20 -1.86
CA ASP A 695 7.02 -9.85 -1.38
C ASP A 695 5.95 -9.38 -0.39
N ILE A 696 5.88 -10.09 0.75
CA ILE A 696 4.97 -9.79 1.86
C ILE A 696 5.80 -9.18 2.96
N ASP A 697 5.67 -7.88 3.15
CA ASP A 697 6.17 -7.21 4.35
C ASP A 697 4.98 -6.74 5.18
N VAL A 698 5.20 -6.55 6.47
CA VAL A 698 4.08 -6.36 7.39
C VAL A 698 4.47 -5.46 8.53
N ASN A 699 3.86 -4.28 8.55
CA ASN A 699 3.86 -3.44 9.74
C ASN A 699 2.78 -3.96 10.73
N PRO A 700 3.13 -4.32 11.98
CA PRO A 700 2.16 -4.74 12.99
C PRO A 700 1.06 -3.70 13.28
N THR A 701 1.41 -2.41 13.21
CA THR A 701 0.48 -1.29 13.40
C THR A 701 -0.48 -1.19 12.21
N TYR A 702 0.03 -1.40 10.99
CA TYR A 702 -0.80 -1.48 9.79
C TYR A 702 -1.84 -2.60 9.96
N LEU A 703 -1.41 -3.84 10.24
CA LEU A 703 -2.35 -4.96 10.40
C LEU A 703 -3.39 -4.73 11.49
N ARG A 704 -2.98 -4.18 12.65
CA ARG A 704 -3.92 -3.92 13.74
C ARG A 704 -5.04 -2.97 13.34
N ASN A 705 -4.74 -2.03 12.44
CA ASN A 705 -5.68 -1.00 12.02
C ASN A 705 -6.41 -1.34 10.71
N SER A 706 -5.80 -2.16 9.85
CA SER A 706 -6.33 -2.55 8.52
C SER A 706 -7.13 -3.85 8.56
N VAL A 707 -6.84 -4.76 9.49
CA VAL A 707 -7.55 -6.05 9.58
C VAL A 707 -8.83 -5.85 10.37
N HIS A 708 -9.91 -5.58 9.66
CA HIS A 708 -11.28 -5.44 10.21
C HIS A 708 -11.89 -6.76 10.71
N LEU A 709 -11.08 -7.78 11.00
CA LEU A 709 -11.53 -9.17 11.27
C LEU A 709 -10.95 -9.83 12.52
N VAL A 710 -10.04 -9.19 13.25
CA VAL A 710 -9.69 -9.67 14.60
C VAL A 710 -10.74 -9.11 15.55
N PRO A 711 -11.53 -9.95 16.24
CA PRO A 711 -12.43 -9.47 17.29
C PRO A 711 -11.62 -8.60 18.26
N THR A 712 -12.04 -7.37 18.50
CA THR A 712 -11.38 -6.52 19.50
C THR A 712 -11.81 -6.91 20.91
N GLN A 713 -12.92 -7.62 21.05
CA GLN A 713 -13.37 -8.25 22.29
C GLN A 713 -13.20 -9.77 22.26
N GLU A 714 -12.26 -10.24 23.07
CA GLU A 714 -12.15 -11.65 23.46
C GLU A 714 -13.31 -12.01 24.41
N THR A 715 -14.02 -13.11 24.14
CA THR A 715 -15.09 -13.62 25.01
C THR A 715 -14.69 -14.96 25.60
N GLU A 716 -15.06 -15.23 26.84
CA GLU A 716 -14.89 -16.57 27.40
C GLU A 716 -15.71 -17.57 26.58
N LEU A 717 -15.13 -18.73 26.30
CA LEU A 717 -15.81 -19.80 25.55
C LEU A 717 -17.17 -20.18 26.18
N ARG A 718 -17.29 -20.11 27.50
CA ARG A 718 -18.55 -20.29 28.24
C ARG A 718 -19.68 -19.40 27.70
N GLN A 719 -19.37 -18.15 27.36
CA GLN A 719 -20.34 -17.15 26.92
C GLN A 719 -20.84 -17.41 25.50
N ARG A 720 -20.23 -18.35 24.77
CA ARG A 720 -20.69 -18.81 23.46
C ARG A 720 -21.84 -19.81 23.54
N PHE A 721 -22.18 -20.31 24.73
CA PHE A 721 -23.18 -21.34 24.94
C PHE A 721 -24.29 -20.88 25.87
N ASP A 722 -25.54 -21.23 25.55
CA ASP A 722 -26.69 -21.00 26.42
C ASP A 722 -26.76 -22.02 27.58
N ASN A 723 -26.13 -23.18 27.41
CA ASN A 723 -26.12 -24.32 28.32
C ASN A 723 -24.70 -24.88 28.53
N PRO A 724 -23.73 -24.08 28.99
CA PRO A 724 -22.33 -24.51 29.13
C PRO A 724 -22.15 -25.72 30.07
N GLU A 725 -23.08 -25.93 31.00
CA GLU A 725 -23.14 -27.10 31.89
C GLU A 725 -23.44 -28.43 31.17
N ALA A 726 -23.98 -28.39 29.95
CA ALA A 726 -24.21 -29.57 29.13
C ALA A 726 -22.94 -30.11 28.46
N ILE A 727 -21.84 -29.37 28.52
CA ILE A 727 -20.55 -29.77 27.94
C ILE A 727 -19.89 -30.81 28.87
N PRO A 728 -19.59 -32.03 28.38
CA PRO A 728 -18.94 -33.06 29.16
C PRO A 728 -17.65 -32.59 29.84
N GLU A 729 -17.43 -33.03 31.08
CA GLU A 729 -16.26 -32.65 31.88
C GLU A 729 -14.92 -32.96 31.17
N LEU A 730 -14.84 -34.07 30.45
CA LEU A 730 -13.65 -34.42 29.66
C LEU A 730 -13.35 -33.38 28.56
N LEU A 731 -14.37 -32.77 27.96
CA LEU A 731 -14.19 -31.72 26.97
C LEU A 731 -13.79 -30.39 27.63
N THR A 732 -14.34 -30.06 28.79
CA THR A 732 -13.97 -28.84 29.52
C THR A 732 -12.57 -28.92 30.14
N GLN A 733 -12.06 -30.13 30.42
CA GLN A 733 -10.66 -30.36 30.80
C GLN A 733 -9.69 -30.18 29.62
N ALA A 734 -10.10 -30.59 28.41
CA ALA A 734 -9.30 -30.44 27.20
C ALA A 734 -9.36 -29.03 26.61
N PHE A 735 -10.50 -28.35 26.77
CA PHE A 735 -10.81 -27.01 26.25
C PHE A 735 -11.47 -26.19 27.37
N PRO A 736 -10.69 -25.50 28.21
CA PRO A 736 -11.20 -24.75 29.35
C PRO A 736 -12.24 -23.70 28.93
N LEU A 737 -13.38 -23.65 29.63
CA LEU A 737 -14.49 -22.75 29.28
C LEU A 737 -14.21 -21.27 29.61
N ASP A 738 -13.18 -21.01 30.43
CA ASP A 738 -12.63 -19.69 30.73
C ASP A 738 -11.56 -19.25 29.71
N GLU A 739 -11.22 -20.10 28.73
CA GLU A 739 -10.37 -19.69 27.61
C GLU A 739 -11.07 -18.61 26.78
N LEU A 740 -10.30 -17.58 26.43
CA LEU A 740 -10.73 -16.48 25.59
C LEU A 740 -10.66 -16.87 24.11
N VAL A 741 -11.76 -16.68 23.38
CA VAL A 741 -11.96 -17.14 21.99
C VAL A 741 -12.53 -16.10 21.04
#